data_AF-B3QWM6-F1
#
_entry.id   AF-B3QWM6-F1
#
_cell.length_a   1.000
_cell.length_b   1.000
_cell.length_c   1.000
_cell.angle_alpha   90.00
_cell.angle_beta   90.00
_cell.angle_gamma   90.00
#
_symmetry.space_group_name_H-M   'P 1'
#
loop_
_entity.id
_entity.type
_entity.pdbx_description
1 polymer ?
#
loop_
_entity_poly.entity_id
_entity_poly.type
_entity_poly.pdbx_seq_one_letter_code
_entity_poly.pdbx_strand_id
1 'polypeptide(L)'
;MKNILLVLLMLTAMFAESGAQTAKMHIDGKPEKLTNEMVGVRDVNGRLCAALQFVSDMDGFKYDSYNGVVRVDDEPGRDMVFVSPDERVVEVFKTGYEPLQIILSEYGIQLNAKEVWKIKIVGDAKRAADALPVSVLVQPVDAEIKIGGNMAKSGKPIKLSKGKYEIVIRKKGYKTRKDSIAVDEKHVLFNYTLSEVDLQTVTITSEPTQADLFINGLAEGKTDKGLFLYPGEYGLKLSKSGYMEVSEQISVEEGAENRFHYKLVKNVGVLSLKVNPADARVLINRKDYTGQTSIELAPGSYKLEISKTDYEEQSETISLERGERLQKNYALKAKTGRLQFSIQPLTAKVTLKRDGTVVEKWEGLKYLKALQTGDYELECQADGYATVKQKLTIRKGKTEALEITMQEGVAPAGDMVFVKGGTFMMGSYDEDDEKPVHQVTVSDFYIGKYEVTQKEWKEIMGSNPSYFKGDDRPVERVSWNAVQEFIRKLNKKTGENYRLPTEAEWEYAARGGANSRGYEYAGSNNIDEVAWYDKNACDKGSGHPDYGTHPVGGKKPNELGIYDMSGNVWELCSDWYGDYSSSSQTNPTGPSSGSDRVCCGGCWFYFARLCQVVSRNGITPTRSGFDLGFRLVVPR
;
A
#
# COMPACT_ATOMS: atom_id res chain seq x y z
N MET A 1 -13.93 44.48 27.75
CA MET A 1 -12.66 45.15 28.08
C MET A 1 -11.88 45.20 26.77
N LYS A 2 -12.09 46.24 25.93
CA LYS A 2 -11.31 47.50 25.84
C LYS A 2 -9.80 47.29 25.63
N ASN A 3 -9.26 48.04 24.67
CA ASN A 3 -7.86 48.25 24.23
C ASN A 3 -7.51 47.40 23.00
N ILE A 4 -7.35 47.88 21.75
CA ILE A 4 -6.96 49.18 21.17
C ILE A 4 -5.76 49.80 21.90
N LEU A 5 -4.56 49.52 21.40
CA LEU A 5 -3.33 50.28 21.66
C LEU A 5 -2.56 50.29 20.33
N LEU A 6 -2.79 51.30 19.47
CA LEU A 6 -2.06 52.58 19.43
C LEU A 6 -0.54 52.35 19.30
N VAL A 7 -0.10 52.12 18.06
CA VAL A 7 1.32 52.27 17.67
C VAL A 7 1.61 53.76 17.63
N LEU A 8 2.09 54.28 18.75
CA LEU A 8 2.60 55.64 18.89
C LEU A 8 3.99 55.67 18.24
N LEU A 9 4.11 56.30 17.07
CA LEU A 9 5.37 56.65 16.44
C LEU A 9 6.08 57.72 17.30
N MET A 10 6.89 57.27 18.26
CA MET A 10 8.00 58.05 18.79
C MET A 10 9.20 57.84 17.86
N LEU A 11 9.38 58.75 16.90
CA LEU A 11 10.72 59.11 16.44
C LEU A 11 10.92 60.59 16.77
N THR A 12 11.32 60.85 18.01
CA THR A 12 11.84 62.15 18.43
C THR A 12 13.13 62.44 17.68
N ALA A 13 13.04 63.44 16.80
CA ALA A 13 14.01 64.51 16.61
C ALA A 13 15.48 64.20 16.93
N MET A 14 16.23 63.84 15.89
CA MET A 14 17.62 64.26 15.74
C MET A 14 17.87 64.55 14.26
N PHE A 15 17.47 65.75 13.81
CA PHE A 15 18.16 66.40 12.71
C PHE A 15 18.37 67.85 13.10
N ALA A 16 19.66 68.15 13.27
CA ALA A 16 20.18 69.47 13.49
C ALA A 16 19.72 70.42 12.36
N GLU A 17 19.47 71.66 12.76
CA GLU A 17 19.16 72.81 11.92
C GLU A 17 20.01 72.83 10.65
N SER A 18 19.34 72.67 9.51
CA SER A 18 19.81 73.27 8.26
C SER A 18 18.75 74.31 7.86
N GLY A 19 19.06 75.56 8.14
CA GLY A 19 18.21 76.70 7.82
C GLY A 19 18.06 76.87 6.31
N ALA A 20 17.02 76.28 5.76
CA ALA A 20 16.40 76.73 4.52
C ALA A 20 14.95 77.08 4.87
N GLN A 21 14.65 78.37 5.06
CA GLN A 21 13.26 78.85 5.09
C GLN A 21 12.58 78.40 3.80
N THR A 22 11.68 77.43 3.88
CA THR A 22 10.79 77.02 2.81
C THR A 22 9.71 78.09 2.62
N ALA A 23 9.42 78.47 1.36
CA ALA A 23 8.40 79.47 1.09
C ALA A 23 7.04 78.96 1.59
N LYS A 24 6.18 79.84 2.12
CA LYS A 24 4.87 79.42 2.64
C LYS A 24 3.77 79.81 1.68
N MET A 25 2.74 78.98 1.62
CA MET A 25 1.46 79.31 1.01
C MET A 25 0.48 79.67 2.10
N HIS A 26 -0.46 80.56 1.82
CA HIS A 26 -1.54 80.88 2.73
C HIS A 26 -2.84 81.15 1.97
N ILE A 27 -3.97 81.02 2.68
CA ILE A 27 -5.29 81.37 2.15
C ILE A 27 -5.41 82.88 2.13
N ASP A 28 -5.76 83.43 0.97
CA ASP A 28 -5.99 84.87 0.77
C ASP A 28 -7.49 85.17 0.78
N GLY A 29 -7.94 85.93 1.78
CA GLY A 29 -9.35 86.27 1.98
C GLY A 29 -10.20 85.15 2.62
N LYS A 30 -11.51 85.39 2.71
CA LYS A 30 -12.46 84.46 3.34
C LYS A 30 -13.02 83.49 2.28
N PRO A 31 -13.02 82.17 2.54
CA PRO A 31 -13.67 81.21 1.65
C PRO A 31 -15.16 81.51 1.45
N GLU A 32 -15.65 81.24 0.23
CA GLU A 32 -17.00 81.58 -0.20
C GLU A 32 -17.76 80.34 -0.67
N LYS A 33 -18.99 80.15 -0.20
CA LYS A 33 -19.88 79.10 -0.71
C LYS A 33 -20.54 79.58 -2.02
N LEU A 34 -20.35 78.84 -3.10
CA LEU A 34 -20.94 79.17 -4.40
C LEU A 34 -22.37 78.61 -4.46
N THR A 35 -23.38 79.47 -4.29
CA THR A 35 -24.79 79.07 -4.15
C THR A 35 -25.45 78.60 -5.45
N ASN A 36 -24.87 78.94 -6.61
CA ASN A 36 -25.39 78.56 -7.92
C ASN A 36 -24.57 77.46 -8.62
N GLU A 37 -23.55 76.90 -7.96
CA GLU A 37 -22.77 75.77 -8.48
C GLU A 37 -23.05 74.50 -7.66
N MET A 38 -23.41 73.41 -8.33
CA MET A 38 -23.58 72.10 -7.72
C MET A 38 -22.78 71.04 -8.46
N VAL A 39 -22.17 70.12 -7.71
CA VAL A 39 -21.38 69.01 -8.27
C VAL A 39 -22.09 67.67 -8.13
N GLY A 40 -21.89 66.79 -9.12
CA GLY A 40 -22.51 65.46 -9.20
C GLY A 40 -21.55 64.28 -9.03
N VAL A 41 -20.31 64.52 -8.63
CA VAL A 41 -19.28 63.47 -8.47
C VAL A 41 -19.61 62.58 -7.27
N ARG A 42 -19.36 61.27 -7.43
CA ARG A 42 -19.58 60.28 -6.38
C ARG A 42 -18.28 59.60 -5.98
N ASP A 43 -18.13 59.29 -4.69
CA ASP A 43 -17.05 58.46 -4.18
C ASP A 43 -17.19 56.99 -4.62
N VAL A 44 -16.18 56.17 -4.33
CA VAL A 44 -16.18 54.72 -4.62
C VAL A 44 -17.35 53.95 -3.98
N ASN A 45 -18.00 54.54 -2.98
CA ASN A 45 -19.16 53.98 -2.28
C ASN A 45 -20.49 54.57 -2.78
N GLY A 46 -20.48 55.36 -3.86
CA GLY A 46 -21.66 55.95 -4.49
C GLY A 46 -22.23 57.18 -3.77
N ARG A 47 -21.56 57.73 -2.75
CA ARG A 47 -22.01 58.93 -2.03
C ARG A 47 -21.63 60.19 -2.79
N LEU A 48 -22.50 61.19 -2.78
CA LEU A 48 -22.25 62.47 -3.46
C LEU A 48 -21.18 63.27 -2.71
N CYS A 49 -20.15 63.71 -3.44
CA CYS A 49 -19.06 64.53 -2.93
C CYS A 49 -19.49 65.98 -2.72
N ALA A 50 -18.71 66.71 -1.91
CA ALA A 50 -18.60 68.16 -1.98
C ALA A 50 -17.37 68.52 -2.84
N ALA A 51 -17.23 69.78 -3.25
CA ALA A 51 -16.05 70.25 -3.96
C ALA A 51 -15.45 71.52 -3.34
N LEU A 52 -14.11 71.60 -3.39
CA LEU A 52 -13.34 72.80 -3.09
C LEU A 52 -12.73 73.32 -4.39
N GLN A 53 -13.06 74.56 -4.74
CA GLN A 53 -12.50 75.29 -5.86
C GLN A 53 -11.31 76.11 -5.36
N PHE A 54 -10.09 75.67 -5.66
CA PHE A 54 -8.87 76.39 -5.32
C PHE A 54 -8.50 77.35 -6.45
N VAL A 55 -8.37 78.64 -6.16
CA VAL A 55 -7.98 79.68 -7.13
C VAL A 55 -6.63 80.27 -6.73
N SER A 56 -5.69 80.36 -7.68
CA SER A 56 -4.35 80.88 -7.44
C SER A 56 -3.74 81.49 -8.71
N ASP A 57 -2.70 82.31 -8.55
CA ASP A 57 -1.80 82.73 -9.62
C ASP A 57 -0.66 81.71 -9.87
N MET A 58 -0.61 80.64 -9.06
CA MET A 58 0.31 79.51 -9.20
C MET A 58 -0.42 78.27 -9.74
N ASP A 59 0.27 77.43 -10.51
CA ASP A 59 -0.27 76.18 -11.08
C ASP A 59 0.47 74.92 -10.59
N GLY A 60 -0.16 73.75 -10.77
CA GLY A 60 0.46 72.45 -10.53
C GLY A 60 0.50 72.07 -9.05
N PHE A 61 -0.58 72.36 -8.32
CA PHE A 61 -0.78 71.87 -6.97
C PHE A 61 -1.05 70.37 -6.96
N LYS A 62 -0.78 69.74 -5.81
CA LYS A 62 -1.30 68.42 -5.47
C LYS A 62 -2.10 68.52 -4.19
N TYR A 63 -3.07 67.64 -4.05
CA TYR A 63 -4.01 67.67 -2.94
C TYR A 63 -4.02 66.32 -2.25
N ASP A 64 -4.08 66.36 -0.93
CA ASP A 64 -4.40 65.21 -0.10
C ASP A 64 -5.44 65.61 0.95
N SER A 65 -6.10 64.64 1.56
CA SER A 65 -7.09 64.86 2.61
C SER A 65 -7.23 63.63 3.48
N TYR A 66 -7.76 63.79 4.70
CA TYR A 66 -7.81 62.70 5.67
C TYR A 66 -8.63 61.49 5.18
N ASN A 67 -9.75 61.72 4.48
CA ASN A 67 -10.58 60.65 3.91
C ASN A 67 -10.24 60.34 2.44
N GLY A 68 -9.18 60.93 1.91
CA GLY A 68 -8.74 60.79 0.53
C GLY A 68 -9.48 61.71 -0.45
N VAL A 69 -8.74 62.22 -1.42
CA VAL A 69 -9.28 63.01 -2.52
C VAL A 69 -9.87 62.08 -3.58
N VAL A 70 -11.15 62.27 -3.93
CA VAL A 70 -11.88 61.41 -4.87
C VAL A 70 -11.47 61.68 -6.31
N ARG A 71 -11.36 62.96 -6.66
CA ARG A 71 -10.96 63.43 -7.98
C ARG A 71 -10.42 64.85 -7.87
N VAL A 72 -9.49 65.19 -8.75
CA VAL A 72 -9.07 66.58 -8.99
C VAL A 72 -9.26 66.85 -10.46
N ASP A 73 -9.98 67.92 -10.79
CA ASP A 73 -10.01 68.48 -12.13
C ASP A 73 -9.11 69.71 -12.11
N ASP A 74 -7.93 69.62 -12.73
CA ASP A 74 -6.90 70.66 -12.76
C ASP A 74 -7.08 71.59 -13.97
N GLU A 75 -7.36 72.88 -13.72
CA GLU A 75 -7.34 73.93 -14.74
C GLU A 75 -6.32 75.01 -14.31
N PRO A 76 -5.56 75.62 -15.24
CA PRO A 76 -4.62 76.69 -14.89
C PRO A 76 -5.31 77.81 -14.10
N GLY A 77 -4.77 78.11 -12.92
CA GLY A 77 -5.27 79.08 -11.96
C GLY A 77 -6.55 78.68 -11.21
N ARG A 78 -7.11 77.48 -11.45
CA ARG A 78 -8.36 77.01 -10.87
C ARG A 78 -8.44 75.48 -10.81
N ASP A 79 -8.23 74.89 -9.64
CA ASP A 79 -8.42 73.45 -9.43
C ASP A 79 -9.75 73.15 -8.74
N MET A 80 -10.46 72.11 -9.19
CA MET A 80 -11.67 71.59 -8.54
C MET A 80 -11.35 70.26 -7.86
N VAL A 81 -11.39 70.24 -6.52
CA VAL A 81 -11.01 69.09 -5.69
C VAL A 81 -12.26 68.49 -5.05
N PHE A 82 -12.58 67.24 -5.40
CA PHE A 82 -13.77 66.53 -4.92
C PHE A 82 -13.43 65.67 -3.70
N VAL A 83 -14.11 65.92 -2.59
CA VAL A 83 -13.86 65.27 -1.29
C VAL A 83 -15.17 64.79 -0.66
N SER A 84 -15.05 63.93 0.35
CA SER A 84 -16.19 63.52 1.17
C SER A 84 -16.82 64.74 1.88
N PRO A 85 -18.17 64.82 2.01
CA PRO A 85 -18.81 65.83 2.85
C PRO A 85 -18.38 65.78 4.33
N ASP A 86 -17.83 64.64 4.77
CA ASP A 86 -17.31 64.47 6.13
C ASP A 86 -15.85 64.95 6.27
N GLU A 87 -15.23 65.46 5.20
CA GLU A 87 -13.87 65.94 5.26
C GLU A 87 -13.74 67.14 6.21
N ARG A 88 -12.61 67.20 6.91
CA ARG A 88 -12.30 68.25 7.89
C ARG A 88 -10.99 68.94 7.60
N VAL A 89 -10.06 68.24 6.94
CA VAL A 89 -8.73 68.75 6.65
C VAL A 89 -8.35 68.44 5.21
N VAL A 90 -7.82 69.44 4.51
CA VAL A 90 -7.24 69.28 3.17
C VAL A 90 -5.82 69.83 3.19
N GLU A 91 -4.88 69.06 2.67
CA GLU A 91 -3.47 69.46 2.51
C GLU A 91 -3.17 69.78 1.05
N VAL A 92 -2.59 70.97 0.84
CA VAL A 92 -2.20 71.47 -0.47
C VAL A 92 -0.69 71.47 -0.58
N PHE A 93 -0.17 70.79 -1.59
CA PHE A 93 1.26 70.64 -1.85
C PHE A 93 1.65 71.39 -3.12
N LYS A 94 2.77 72.11 -3.04
CA LYS A 94 3.42 72.74 -4.18
C LYS A 94 4.92 72.60 -4.06
N THR A 95 5.58 72.12 -5.10
CA THR A 95 7.04 72.03 -5.13
C THR A 95 7.68 73.40 -4.83
N GLY A 96 8.54 73.46 -3.82
CA GLY A 96 9.21 74.68 -3.38
C GLY A 96 8.52 75.41 -2.22
N TYR A 97 7.36 74.94 -1.77
CA TYR A 97 6.62 75.50 -0.65
C TYR A 97 6.41 74.47 0.48
N GLU A 98 6.24 74.94 1.71
CA GLU A 98 5.70 74.12 2.81
C GLU A 98 4.28 73.66 2.47
N PRO A 99 3.88 72.42 2.80
CA PRO A 99 2.50 71.98 2.67
C PRO A 99 1.56 72.91 3.45
N LEU A 100 0.50 73.37 2.80
CA LEU A 100 -0.55 74.17 3.44
C LEU A 100 -1.67 73.24 3.90
N GLN A 101 -1.76 73.05 5.21
CA GLN A 101 -2.86 72.32 5.83
C GLN A 101 -4.03 73.26 6.10
N ILE A 102 -5.23 72.91 5.62
CA ILE A 102 -6.45 73.70 5.74
C ILE A 102 -7.44 72.94 6.60
N ILE A 103 -7.65 73.42 7.83
CA ILE A 103 -8.69 72.91 8.73
C ILE A 103 -9.99 73.66 8.42
N LEU A 104 -10.93 73.00 7.75
CA LEU A 104 -12.11 73.64 7.13
C LEU A 104 -12.96 74.44 8.13
N SER A 105 -13.10 73.94 9.36
CA SER A 105 -13.86 74.60 10.41
C SER A 105 -13.26 75.93 10.86
N GLU A 106 -11.93 76.11 10.80
CA GLU A 106 -11.27 77.37 11.16
C GLU A 106 -11.63 78.50 10.20
N TYR A 107 -12.02 78.15 8.97
CA TYR A 107 -12.45 79.08 7.94
C TYR A 107 -13.98 79.15 7.79
N GLY A 108 -14.73 78.50 8.70
CA GLY A 108 -16.19 78.48 8.69
C GLY A 108 -16.79 77.66 7.54
N ILE A 109 -16.01 76.75 6.94
CA ILE A 109 -16.46 75.87 5.87
C ILE A 109 -17.12 74.64 6.50
N GLN A 110 -18.39 74.43 6.16
CA GLN A 110 -19.10 73.19 6.44
C GLN A 110 -19.47 72.55 5.10
N LEU A 111 -18.87 71.41 4.80
CA LEU A 111 -19.12 70.69 3.55
C LEU A 111 -20.44 69.93 3.64
N ASN A 112 -21.31 70.14 2.65
CA ASN A 112 -22.47 69.29 2.42
C ASN A 112 -22.40 68.72 1.00
N ALA A 113 -23.06 67.58 0.80
CA ALA A 113 -23.10 66.92 -0.49
C ALA A 113 -23.58 67.88 -1.61
N LYS A 114 -22.91 67.83 -2.75
CA LYS A 114 -23.11 68.67 -3.95
C LYS A 114 -22.65 70.13 -3.85
N GLU A 115 -22.27 70.62 -2.67
CA GLU A 115 -21.89 72.03 -2.50
C GLU A 115 -20.45 72.29 -2.97
N VAL A 116 -20.21 73.52 -3.43
CA VAL A 116 -18.89 74.01 -3.84
C VAL A 116 -18.48 75.19 -2.96
N TRP A 117 -17.25 75.13 -2.44
CA TRP A 117 -16.62 76.22 -1.71
C TRP A 117 -15.37 76.71 -2.45
N LYS A 118 -15.25 78.02 -2.61
CA LYS A 118 -14.11 78.67 -3.24
C LYS A 118 -13.09 79.11 -2.20
N ILE A 119 -11.83 78.74 -2.42
CA ILE A 119 -10.68 79.08 -1.57
C ILE A 119 -9.59 79.69 -2.47
N LYS A 120 -9.08 80.86 -2.12
CA LYS A 120 -7.96 81.48 -2.85
C LYS A 120 -6.66 81.21 -2.12
N ILE A 121 -5.63 80.72 -2.83
CA ILE A 121 -4.29 80.43 -2.26
C ILE A 121 -3.25 81.32 -2.95
N VAL A 122 -2.33 81.89 -2.17
CA VAL A 122 -1.18 82.66 -2.65
C VAL A 122 0.11 82.18 -1.98
N GLY A 123 1.25 82.40 -2.62
CA GLY A 123 2.57 82.02 -2.12
C GLY A 123 3.44 83.23 -1.78
N ASP A 124 4.28 83.10 -0.76
CA ASP A 124 5.23 84.14 -0.38
C ASP A 124 6.30 84.29 -1.49
N ALA A 125 6.18 85.37 -2.28
CA ALA A 125 6.99 85.59 -3.48
C ALA A 125 8.50 85.79 -3.19
N LYS A 126 9.31 84.72 -3.28
CA LYS A 126 10.74 84.72 -3.69
C LYS A 126 11.40 83.34 -3.50
N ARG A 127 11.77 82.63 -4.59
CA ARG A 127 12.98 81.74 -4.69
C ARG A 127 13.14 80.89 -5.98
N ALA A 128 12.45 81.19 -7.08
CA ALA A 128 12.68 80.46 -8.35
C ALA A 128 13.89 80.97 -9.17
N ALA A 129 14.49 82.10 -8.82
CA ALA A 129 15.48 82.78 -9.68
C ALA A 129 16.95 82.29 -9.54
N ASP A 130 17.30 81.52 -8.50
CA ASP A 130 18.71 81.22 -8.15
C ASP A 130 19.11 79.72 -8.24
N ALA A 131 18.45 78.92 -9.08
CA ALA A 131 18.76 77.48 -9.20
C ALA A 131 19.97 77.21 -10.13
N LEU A 132 20.97 76.49 -9.63
CA LEU A 132 22.20 76.13 -10.34
C LEU A 132 22.07 74.72 -10.97
N PRO A 133 22.64 74.49 -12.17
CA PRO A 133 22.70 73.16 -12.78
C PRO A 133 23.78 72.30 -12.10
N VAL A 134 23.38 71.36 -11.25
CA VAL A 134 24.27 70.45 -10.52
C VAL A 134 24.36 69.11 -11.23
N SER A 135 25.57 68.63 -11.51
CA SER A 135 25.82 67.31 -12.08
C SER A 135 26.50 66.40 -11.06
N VAL A 136 26.11 65.13 -11.05
CA VAL A 136 26.80 64.09 -10.28
C VAL A 136 27.29 63.04 -11.24
N LEU A 137 28.60 62.75 -11.23
CA LEU A 137 29.19 61.65 -11.99
C LEU A 137 29.46 60.51 -11.03
N VAL A 138 28.84 59.37 -11.30
CA VAL A 138 29.02 58.14 -10.54
C VAL A 138 29.63 57.08 -11.43
N GLN A 139 30.63 56.36 -10.90
CA GLN A 139 31.15 55.14 -11.49
C GLN A 139 30.79 53.96 -10.57
N PRO A 140 30.10 52.92 -11.08
CA PRO A 140 29.54 52.79 -12.44
C PRO A 140 28.34 53.71 -12.71
N VAL A 141 28.17 54.08 -13.99
CA VAL A 141 27.26 55.17 -14.44
C VAL A 141 25.77 54.89 -14.27
N ASP A 142 25.40 53.63 -14.09
CA ASP A 142 24.03 53.15 -13.95
C ASP A 142 23.58 53.00 -12.49
N ALA A 143 24.37 53.51 -11.53
CA ALA A 143 23.96 53.59 -10.14
C ALA A 143 22.72 54.50 -9.97
N GLU A 144 21.85 54.12 -9.03
CA GLU A 144 20.70 54.90 -8.61
C GLU A 144 21.17 56.05 -7.70
N ILE A 145 20.83 57.29 -8.05
CA ILE A 145 21.26 58.50 -7.33
C ILE A 145 20.02 59.24 -6.82
N LYS A 146 20.01 59.57 -5.53
CA LYS A 146 18.98 60.39 -4.90
C LYS A 146 19.61 61.57 -4.19
N ILE A 147 19.17 62.80 -4.51
CA ILE A 147 19.72 64.05 -3.97
C ILE A 147 18.58 64.89 -3.40
N GLY A 148 18.61 65.20 -2.11
CA GLY A 148 17.57 66.00 -1.44
C GLY A 148 16.16 65.43 -1.61
N GLY A 149 16.02 64.11 -1.71
CA GLY A 149 14.74 63.43 -1.95
C GLY A 149 14.41 63.16 -3.43
N ASN A 150 15.09 63.78 -4.39
CA ASN A 150 14.79 63.66 -5.83
C ASN A 150 15.72 62.68 -6.54
N MET A 151 15.20 61.99 -7.56
CA MET A 151 15.97 61.07 -8.40
C MET A 151 16.87 61.83 -9.38
N ALA A 152 18.13 61.40 -9.49
CA ALA A 152 19.11 61.95 -10.42
C ALA A 152 19.73 60.82 -11.27
N LYS A 153 20.36 61.19 -12.39
CA LYS A 153 21.10 60.27 -13.27
C LYS A 153 22.53 60.75 -13.40
N SER A 154 23.47 59.80 -13.42
CA SER A 154 24.89 60.10 -13.59
C SER A 154 25.12 60.94 -14.85
N GLY A 155 25.83 62.06 -14.72
CA GLY A 155 26.18 62.97 -15.81
C GLY A 155 25.04 63.83 -16.38
N LYS A 156 23.81 63.73 -15.84
CA LYS A 156 22.70 64.62 -16.23
C LYS A 156 22.50 65.72 -15.18
N PRO A 157 22.59 67.01 -15.58
CA PRO A 157 22.38 68.11 -14.63
C PRO A 157 20.96 68.13 -14.07
N ILE A 158 20.85 68.40 -12.77
CA ILE A 158 19.59 68.71 -12.06
C ILE A 158 19.65 70.13 -11.52
N LYS A 159 18.52 70.85 -11.48
CA LYS A 159 18.48 72.21 -10.94
C LYS A 159 18.32 72.16 -9.43
N LEU A 160 19.31 72.66 -8.69
CA LEU A 160 19.28 72.77 -7.24
C LEU A 160 19.61 74.21 -6.81
N SER A 161 18.88 74.73 -5.84
CA SER A 161 19.23 76.01 -5.20
C SER A 161 20.50 75.87 -4.37
N LYS A 162 21.18 76.98 -4.09
CA LYS A 162 22.33 76.99 -3.17
C LYS A 162 21.92 76.43 -1.80
N GLY A 163 22.70 75.49 -1.25
CA GLY A 163 22.36 74.82 0.00
C GLY A 163 23.02 73.45 0.16
N LYS A 164 22.82 72.82 1.33
CA LYS A 164 23.30 71.45 1.59
C LYS A 164 22.21 70.43 1.28
N TYR A 165 22.61 69.32 0.66
CA TYR A 165 21.72 68.21 0.30
C TYR A 165 22.33 66.88 0.76
N GLU A 166 21.48 65.98 1.21
CA GLU A 166 21.86 64.56 1.36
C GLU A 166 21.89 63.91 -0.03
N ILE A 167 22.93 63.13 -0.29
CA ILE A 167 23.02 62.27 -1.47
C ILE A 167 23.14 60.80 -1.05
N VAL A 168 22.34 59.96 -1.68
CA VAL A 168 22.36 58.49 -1.51
C VAL A 168 22.56 57.86 -2.89
N ILE A 169 23.59 57.03 -3.01
CA ILE A 169 23.97 56.35 -4.25
C ILE A 169 23.96 54.85 -3.99
N ARG A 170 23.20 54.11 -4.81
CA ARG A 170 23.00 52.66 -4.66
C ARG A 170 23.23 51.94 -5.97
N LYS A 171 23.86 50.77 -5.89
CA LYS A 171 23.90 49.80 -6.99
C LYS A 171 24.06 48.40 -6.41
N LYS A 172 23.33 47.43 -6.98
CA LYS A 172 23.49 46.02 -6.62
C LYS A 172 24.94 45.57 -6.89
N GLY A 173 25.57 44.95 -5.88
CA GLY A 173 26.97 44.52 -5.94
C GLY A 173 27.99 45.59 -5.58
N TYR A 174 27.55 46.73 -5.03
CA TYR A 174 28.43 47.83 -4.60
C TYR A 174 28.02 48.36 -3.22
N LYS A 175 28.98 48.90 -2.46
CA LYS A 175 28.72 49.53 -1.16
C LYS A 175 27.87 50.78 -1.37
N THR A 176 26.73 50.87 -0.68
CA THR A 176 25.87 52.06 -0.73
C THR A 176 26.65 53.26 -0.18
N ARG A 177 26.71 54.36 -0.95
CA ARG A 177 27.33 55.60 -0.51
C ARG A 177 26.26 56.57 -0.04
N LYS A 178 26.40 57.06 1.19
CA LYS A 178 25.66 58.21 1.70
C LYS A 178 26.64 59.35 1.96
N ASP A 179 26.28 60.55 1.55
CA ASP A 179 27.14 61.73 1.72
C ASP A 179 26.29 63.00 1.83
N SER A 180 26.92 64.13 2.16
CA SER A 180 26.30 65.46 2.14
C SER A 180 27.05 66.38 1.19
N ILE A 181 26.35 66.91 0.19
CA ILE A 181 26.92 67.83 -0.80
C ILE A 181 26.47 69.27 -0.51
N ALA A 182 27.37 70.24 -0.64
CA ALA A 182 27.07 71.66 -0.52
C ALA A 182 27.11 72.30 -1.92
N VAL A 183 25.97 72.81 -2.37
CA VAL A 183 25.80 73.41 -3.69
C VAL A 183 25.97 74.93 -3.60
N ASP A 184 26.89 75.48 -4.39
CA ASP A 184 27.12 76.91 -4.58
C ASP A 184 27.66 77.19 -5.99
N GLU A 185 28.00 78.45 -6.32
CA GLU A 185 28.46 78.86 -7.66
C GLU A 185 29.75 78.17 -8.13
N LYS A 186 30.56 77.67 -7.19
CA LYS A 186 31.84 77.00 -7.46
C LYS A 186 31.71 75.47 -7.36
N HIS A 187 30.70 74.98 -6.64
CA HIS A 187 30.48 73.56 -6.36
C HIS A 187 29.18 73.06 -6.99
N VAL A 188 29.24 72.75 -8.29
CA VAL A 188 28.11 72.22 -9.09
C VAL A 188 28.40 70.84 -9.72
N LEU A 189 29.57 70.25 -9.46
CA LEU A 189 29.95 68.93 -9.97
C LEU A 189 30.48 68.07 -8.83
N PHE A 190 29.90 66.87 -8.65
CA PHE A 190 30.31 65.91 -7.62
C PHE A 190 30.64 64.57 -8.25
N ASN A 191 31.76 63.96 -7.86
CA ASN A 191 32.24 62.69 -8.40
C ASN A 191 32.21 61.61 -7.32
N TYR A 192 31.68 60.44 -7.66
CA TYR A 192 31.64 59.28 -6.77
C TYR A 192 32.06 58.01 -7.50
N THR A 193 32.89 57.21 -6.86
CA THR A 193 33.19 55.84 -7.30
C THR A 193 32.68 54.90 -6.22
N LEU A 194 31.79 53.99 -6.60
CA LEU A 194 31.32 52.95 -5.69
C LEU A 194 32.32 51.81 -5.64
N SER A 195 32.60 51.32 -4.44
CA SER A 195 33.39 50.10 -4.24
C SER A 195 32.52 48.88 -4.46
N GLU A 196 33.01 47.91 -5.24
CA GLU A 196 32.37 46.61 -5.40
C GLU A 196 32.31 45.86 -4.06
N VAL A 197 31.31 45.00 -3.94
CA VAL A 197 31.19 44.05 -2.84
C VAL A 197 31.25 42.66 -3.43
N ASP A 198 32.14 41.84 -2.89
CA ASP A 198 32.29 40.48 -3.36
C ASP A 198 31.08 39.63 -2.98
N LEU A 199 30.70 38.72 -3.87
CA LEU A 199 29.72 37.69 -3.57
C LEU A 199 30.24 36.80 -2.45
N GLN A 200 29.41 36.58 -1.45
CA GLN A 200 29.69 35.65 -0.36
C GLN A 200 29.18 34.27 -0.74
N THR A 201 29.94 33.25 -0.38
CA THR A 201 29.46 31.87 -0.48
C THR A 201 28.50 31.61 0.68
N VAL A 202 27.28 31.20 0.35
CA VAL A 202 26.22 30.87 1.30
C VAL A 202 25.88 29.40 1.17
N THR A 203 25.87 28.69 2.29
CA THR A 203 25.52 27.26 2.35
C THR A 203 24.25 27.09 3.14
N ILE A 204 23.18 26.63 2.48
CA ILE A 204 21.90 26.34 3.12
C ILE A 204 21.64 24.84 3.02
N THR A 205 21.55 24.16 4.16
CA THR A 205 21.36 22.70 4.25
C THR A 205 20.05 22.37 4.96
N SER A 206 19.47 21.21 4.66
CA SER A 206 18.28 20.74 5.35
C SER A 206 18.33 19.25 5.71
N GLU A 207 17.61 18.88 6.76
CA GLU A 207 17.35 17.49 7.14
C GLU A 207 15.83 17.22 7.12
N PRO A 208 15.32 16.37 6.22
CA PRO A 208 16.03 15.70 5.11
C PRO A 208 16.55 16.69 4.04
N THR A 209 17.59 16.27 3.32
CA THR A 209 18.26 17.05 2.26
C THR A 209 17.35 17.29 1.07
N GLN A 210 17.77 18.17 0.14
CA GLN A 210 17.04 18.49 -1.09
C GLN A 210 15.64 19.07 -0.84
N ALA A 211 15.52 20.04 0.06
CA ALA A 211 14.33 20.90 0.14
C ALA A 211 14.39 21.98 -0.95
N ASP A 212 13.25 22.39 -1.48
CA ASP A 212 13.17 23.47 -2.45
C ASP A 212 13.49 24.80 -1.74
N LEU A 213 14.40 25.57 -2.31
CA LEU A 213 14.99 26.78 -1.73
C LEU A 213 14.52 28.02 -2.49
N PHE A 214 14.04 29.01 -1.74
CA PHE A 214 13.65 30.32 -2.27
C PHE A 214 14.35 31.44 -1.50
N ILE A 215 14.85 32.44 -2.22
CA ILE A 215 15.46 33.65 -1.68
C ILE A 215 14.69 34.87 -2.20
N ASN A 216 14.14 35.68 -1.30
CA ASN A 216 13.25 36.81 -1.62
C ASN A 216 12.09 36.42 -2.55
N GLY A 217 11.58 35.19 -2.42
CA GLY A 217 10.50 34.63 -3.23
C GLY A 217 10.93 34.08 -4.59
N LEU A 218 12.21 34.20 -4.99
CA LEU A 218 12.75 33.62 -6.22
C LEU A 218 13.29 32.22 -5.94
N ALA A 219 13.00 31.27 -6.84
CA ALA A 219 13.46 29.88 -6.71
C ALA A 219 14.96 29.77 -7.04
N GLU A 220 15.77 29.32 -6.07
CA GLU A 220 17.23 29.14 -6.19
C GLU A 220 17.62 27.66 -6.30
N GLY A 221 16.63 26.78 -6.54
CA GLY A 221 16.84 25.35 -6.68
C GLY A 221 16.58 24.59 -5.38
N LYS A 222 17.57 23.83 -4.91
CA LYS A 222 17.45 22.96 -3.74
C LYS A 222 18.58 23.19 -2.74
N THR A 223 18.31 22.91 -1.47
CA THR A 223 19.33 22.90 -0.40
C THR A 223 20.52 22.01 -0.73
N ASP A 224 21.59 22.18 0.04
CA ASP A 224 22.84 21.40 -0.07
C ASP A 224 23.65 21.72 -1.35
N LYS A 225 23.29 22.82 -2.02
CA LYS A 225 24.06 23.46 -3.10
C LYS A 225 24.58 24.81 -2.62
N GLY A 226 25.82 25.13 -3.00
CA GLY A 226 26.40 26.45 -2.73
C GLY A 226 25.67 27.53 -3.51
N LEU A 227 25.36 28.64 -2.84
CA LEU A 227 24.73 29.82 -3.41
C LEU A 227 25.68 31.02 -3.25
N PHE A 228 25.58 32.00 -4.15
CA PHE A 228 26.35 33.24 -4.07
C PHE A 228 25.41 34.43 -3.88
N LEU A 229 25.53 35.12 -2.75
CA LEU A 229 24.72 36.30 -2.41
C LEU A 229 25.63 37.47 -2.03
N TYR A 230 25.18 38.69 -2.32
CA TYR A 230 25.85 39.87 -1.76
C TYR A 230 25.56 39.96 -0.26
N PRO A 231 26.41 40.63 0.54
CA PRO A 231 26.08 40.95 1.93
C PRO A 231 24.75 41.70 2.04
N GLY A 232 23.92 41.32 3.00
CA GLY A 232 22.59 41.91 3.22
C GLY A 232 21.56 40.93 3.81
N GLU A 233 20.34 41.41 3.99
CA GLU A 233 19.20 40.64 4.52
C GLU A 233 18.40 39.98 3.39
N TYR A 234 18.01 38.73 3.60
CA TYR A 234 17.28 37.92 2.63
C TYR A 234 16.13 37.16 3.30
N GLY A 235 14.94 37.22 2.69
CA GLY A 235 13.85 36.33 3.03
C GLY A 235 14.12 34.93 2.51
N LEU A 236 14.37 33.99 3.41
CA LEU A 236 14.53 32.58 3.12
C LEU A 236 13.17 31.88 3.20
N LYS A 237 12.87 31.01 2.23
CA LYS A 237 11.81 30.01 2.35
C LYS A 237 12.32 28.64 1.91
N LEU A 238 12.04 27.62 2.73
CA LEU A 238 12.27 26.21 2.41
C LEU A 238 10.94 25.46 2.34
N SER A 239 10.78 24.61 1.34
CA SER A 239 9.60 23.74 1.20
C SER A 239 10.02 22.32 0.83
N LYS A 240 9.34 21.33 1.40
CA LYS A 240 9.55 19.91 1.04
C LYS A 240 8.26 19.15 1.24
N SER A 241 7.88 18.33 0.25
CA SER A 241 6.67 17.50 0.32
C SER A 241 6.64 16.65 1.60
N GLY A 242 5.55 16.76 2.37
CA GLY A 242 5.36 16.05 3.65
C GLY A 242 5.97 16.73 4.87
N TYR A 243 6.60 17.91 4.70
CA TYR A 243 7.21 18.68 5.77
C TYR A 243 6.60 20.09 5.88
N MET A 244 6.74 20.71 7.04
CA MET A 244 6.37 22.10 7.28
C MET A 244 7.30 23.04 6.51
N GLU A 245 6.74 24.09 5.92
CA GLU A 245 7.54 25.16 5.33
C GLU A 245 8.31 25.93 6.41
N VAL A 246 9.55 26.28 6.11
CA VAL A 246 10.36 27.21 6.92
C VAL A 246 10.35 28.55 6.22
N SER A 247 10.16 29.65 6.96
CA SER A 247 10.25 31.01 6.43
C SER A 247 10.82 31.95 7.48
N GLU A 248 11.94 32.60 7.17
CA GLU A 248 12.63 33.53 8.07
C GLU A 248 13.50 34.53 7.29
N GLN A 249 14.12 35.47 8.00
CA GLN A 249 15.15 36.35 7.45
C GLN A 249 16.54 35.79 7.80
N ILE A 250 17.43 35.75 6.81
CA ILE A 250 18.84 35.41 6.99
C ILE A 250 19.71 36.61 6.62
N SER A 251 20.79 36.83 7.39
CA SER A 251 21.77 37.88 7.15
C SER A 251 23.02 37.30 6.53
N VAL A 252 23.46 37.84 5.40
CA VAL A 252 24.72 37.47 4.74
C VAL A 252 25.76 38.52 5.07
N GLU A 253 26.86 38.11 5.69
CA GLU A 253 27.92 39.01 6.15
C GLU A 253 29.20 38.84 5.31
N GLU A 254 29.93 39.95 5.12
CA GLU A 254 31.20 40.01 4.40
C GLU A 254 32.32 39.34 5.24
N GLY A 255 32.99 38.33 4.68
CA GLY A 255 34.14 37.67 5.33
C GLY A 255 33.80 36.69 6.45
N ALA A 256 32.51 36.38 6.65
CA ALA A 256 32.03 35.40 7.63
C ALA A 256 31.65 34.05 7.01
N GLU A 257 31.52 33.00 7.84
CA GLU A 257 30.95 31.72 7.41
C GLU A 257 29.42 31.80 7.34
N ASN A 258 28.88 32.09 6.16
CA ASN A 258 27.43 32.18 5.91
C ASN A 258 26.79 30.78 5.76
N ARG A 259 26.67 30.02 6.85
CA ARG A 259 26.14 28.65 6.89
C ARG A 259 24.84 28.56 7.70
N PHE A 260 23.78 28.08 7.06
CA PHE A 260 22.45 27.92 7.66
C PHE A 260 21.98 26.46 7.54
N HIS A 261 21.49 25.90 8.64
CA HIS A 261 21.07 24.49 8.71
C HIS A 261 19.68 24.34 9.31
N TYR A 262 18.81 23.59 8.63
CA TYR A 262 17.40 23.46 8.99
C TYR A 262 16.96 22.01 9.15
N LYS A 263 16.43 21.67 10.32
CA LYS A 263 15.72 20.39 10.52
C LYS A 263 14.25 20.57 10.20
N LEU A 264 13.80 19.98 9.11
CA LEU A 264 12.42 20.09 8.68
C LEU A 264 11.53 19.19 9.53
N VAL A 265 10.43 19.77 10.01
CA VAL A 265 9.44 19.04 10.81
C VAL A 265 8.42 18.42 9.86
N LYS A 266 8.18 17.11 9.96
CA LYS A 266 7.13 16.45 9.16
C LYS A 266 5.76 17.09 9.46
N ASN A 267 4.98 17.36 8.43
CA ASN A 267 3.61 17.84 8.56
C ASN A 267 2.64 16.65 8.57
N VAL A 268 2.73 15.82 9.61
CA VAL A 268 1.91 14.61 9.77
C VAL A 268 1.42 14.48 11.21
N GLY A 269 0.28 13.81 11.39
CA GLY A 269 -0.07 13.10 12.60
C GLY A 269 0.17 11.60 12.43
N VAL A 270 0.14 10.85 13.53
CA VAL A 270 0.32 9.40 13.56
C VAL A 270 -0.95 8.73 14.04
N LEU A 271 -1.51 7.83 13.22
CA LEU A 271 -2.57 6.92 13.62
C LEU A 271 -1.95 5.58 14.04
N SER A 272 -2.11 5.23 15.32
CA SER A 272 -1.79 3.90 15.83
C SER A 272 -3.05 3.03 15.81
N LEU A 273 -2.99 1.91 15.07
CA LEU A 273 -4.14 1.07 14.78
C LEU A 273 -3.94 -0.35 15.32
N LYS A 274 -4.92 -0.83 16.08
CA LYS A 274 -5.01 -2.24 16.49
C LYS A 274 -6.32 -2.82 15.97
N VAL A 275 -6.24 -3.82 15.11
CA VAL A 275 -7.42 -4.48 14.54
C VAL A 275 -7.45 -5.95 14.95
N ASN A 276 -8.62 -6.42 15.37
CA ASN A 276 -8.88 -7.82 15.67
C ASN A 276 -10.10 -8.30 14.85
N PRO A 277 -9.97 -9.32 14.00
CA PRO A 277 -8.75 -10.10 13.71
C PRO A 277 -7.68 -9.29 12.96
N ALA A 278 -6.40 -9.64 13.14
CA ALA A 278 -5.26 -8.86 12.63
C ALA A 278 -5.15 -8.85 11.10
N ASP A 279 -5.75 -9.83 10.44
CA ASP A 279 -5.81 -9.96 8.98
C ASP A 279 -7.05 -9.31 8.36
N ALA A 280 -7.85 -8.58 9.15
CA ALA A 280 -8.97 -7.80 8.61
C ALA A 280 -8.46 -6.68 7.71
N ARG A 281 -9.17 -6.44 6.62
CA ARG A 281 -8.83 -5.41 5.64
C ARG A 281 -9.07 -4.02 6.24
N VAL A 282 -8.11 -3.12 6.07
CA VAL A 282 -8.19 -1.73 6.54
C VAL A 282 -8.04 -0.78 5.36
N LEU A 283 -9.08 0.01 5.10
CA LEU A 283 -9.02 1.11 4.14
C LEU A 283 -9.06 2.45 4.85
N ILE A 284 -8.19 3.37 4.43
CA ILE A 284 -8.23 4.78 4.83
C ILE A 284 -8.46 5.61 3.56
N ASN A 285 -9.60 6.29 3.47
CA ASN A 285 -10.03 6.99 2.26
C ASN A 285 -9.90 6.10 1.00
N ARG A 286 -10.36 4.85 1.10
CA ARG A 286 -10.30 3.79 0.06
C ARG A 286 -8.90 3.24 -0.29
N LYS A 287 -7.83 3.76 0.29
CA LYS A 287 -6.48 3.22 0.11
C LYS A 287 -6.20 2.12 1.14
N ASP A 288 -5.55 1.04 0.72
CA ASP A 288 -5.30 -0.15 1.55
C ASP A 288 -4.11 0.04 2.50
N TYR A 289 -4.35 -0.21 3.78
CA TYR A 289 -3.38 -0.15 4.88
C TYR A 289 -3.39 -1.43 5.72
N THR A 290 -3.88 -2.54 5.17
CA THR A 290 -4.02 -3.82 5.88
C THR A 290 -2.68 -4.25 6.51
N GLY A 291 -2.73 -4.69 7.78
CA GLY A 291 -1.56 -5.12 8.55
C GLY A 291 -0.70 -3.98 9.13
N GLN A 292 -0.95 -2.71 8.78
CA GLN A 292 -0.19 -1.59 9.34
C GLN A 292 -0.71 -1.19 10.73
N THR A 293 0.21 -1.03 11.68
CA THR A 293 -0.11 -0.66 13.08
C THR A 293 0.21 0.80 13.41
N SER A 294 1.00 1.48 12.57
CA SER A 294 1.37 2.89 12.73
C SER A 294 1.42 3.56 11.35
N ILE A 295 0.58 4.56 11.14
CA ILE A 295 0.36 5.19 9.84
C ILE A 295 0.56 6.70 10.00
N GLU A 296 1.51 7.27 9.26
CA GLU A 296 1.70 8.72 9.18
C GLU A 296 0.77 9.30 8.11
N LEU A 297 -0.05 10.28 8.48
CA LEU A 297 -1.00 10.96 7.59
C LEU A 297 -0.89 12.47 7.79
N ALA A 298 -1.11 13.25 6.72
CA ALA A 298 -1.20 14.70 6.86
C ALA A 298 -2.34 15.10 7.82
N PRO A 299 -2.34 16.32 8.38
CA PRO A 299 -3.50 16.79 9.14
C PRO A 299 -4.77 16.82 8.27
N GLY A 300 -5.88 16.32 8.79
CA GLY A 300 -7.14 16.25 8.05
C GLY A 300 -8.11 15.20 8.57
N SER A 301 -9.23 15.02 7.86
CA SER A 301 -10.23 14.00 8.17
C SER A 301 -10.09 12.76 7.28
N TYR A 302 -10.21 11.59 7.90
CA TYR A 302 -9.96 10.30 7.29
C TYR A 302 -11.12 9.34 7.59
N LYS A 303 -11.70 8.75 6.54
CA LYS A 303 -12.68 7.67 6.66
C LYS A 303 -11.94 6.33 6.76
N LEU A 304 -12.11 5.66 7.89
CA LEU A 304 -11.63 4.31 8.13
C LEU A 304 -12.76 3.34 7.79
N GLU A 305 -12.42 2.27 7.07
CA GLU A 305 -13.32 1.18 6.72
C GLU A 305 -12.60 -0.13 7.01
N ILE A 306 -13.08 -0.88 7.99
CA ILE A 306 -12.49 -2.14 8.46
C ILE A 306 -13.47 -3.27 8.15
N SER A 307 -13.01 -4.25 7.38
CA SER A 307 -13.88 -5.32 6.88
C SER A 307 -13.19 -6.68 6.84
N LYS A 308 -13.99 -7.74 7.04
CA LYS A 308 -13.60 -9.13 6.82
C LYS A 308 -14.86 -9.94 6.49
N THR A 309 -14.77 -10.88 5.55
CA THR A 309 -15.91 -11.58 4.93
C THR A 309 -16.94 -12.10 5.95
N ASP A 310 -16.46 -12.74 7.01
CA ASP A 310 -17.21 -13.39 8.08
C ASP A 310 -17.43 -12.54 9.34
N TYR A 311 -17.17 -11.23 9.25
CA TYR A 311 -17.37 -10.26 10.33
C TYR A 311 -18.26 -9.09 9.87
N GLU A 312 -18.91 -8.42 10.81
CA GLU A 312 -19.61 -7.16 10.57
C GLU A 312 -18.58 -6.07 10.24
N GLU A 313 -18.87 -5.30 9.19
CA GLU A 313 -18.04 -4.16 8.80
C GLU A 313 -18.16 -3.02 9.81
N GLN A 314 -17.05 -2.32 10.04
CA GLN A 314 -17.01 -1.10 10.85
C GLN A 314 -16.46 0.05 10.03
N SER A 315 -17.03 1.23 10.21
CA SER A 315 -16.52 2.46 9.61
C SER A 315 -16.62 3.63 10.59
N GLU A 316 -15.61 4.50 10.55
CA GLU A 316 -15.52 5.68 11.38
C GLU A 316 -14.82 6.80 10.59
N THR A 317 -15.18 8.05 10.83
CA THR A 317 -14.37 9.20 10.38
C THR A 317 -13.57 9.73 11.55
N ILE A 318 -12.26 9.79 11.42
CA ILE A 318 -11.36 10.41 12.40
C ILE A 318 -10.87 11.76 11.86
N SER A 319 -10.50 12.66 12.74
CA SER A 319 -9.69 13.82 12.42
C SER A 319 -8.33 13.64 13.06
N LEU A 320 -7.30 14.04 12.34
CA LEU A 320 -5.91 13.96 12.79
C LEU A 320 -5.29 15.34 12.69
N GLU A 321 -4.76 15.85 13.80
CA GLU A 321 -4.08 17.12 13.88
C GLU A 321 -2.56 16.98 13.74
N ARG A 322 -1.88 18.12 13.55
CA ARG A 322 -0.43 18.17 13.38
C ARG A 322 0.28 17.65 14.64
N GLY A 323 1.14 16.65 14.47
CA GLY A 323 1.91 16.05 15.57
C GLY A 323 1.07 15.19 16.52
N GLU A 324 -0.23 15.06 16.27
CA GLU A 324 -1.12 14.22 17.07
C GLU A 324 -0.72 12.75 16.94
N ARG A 325 -0.86 12.01 18.04
CA ARG A 325 -0.79 10.54 18.04
C ARG A 325 -2.14 10.00 18.46
N LEU A 326 -2.95 9.59 17.49
CA LEU A 326 -4.28 9.06 17.74
C LEU A 326 -4.24 7.53 17.74
N GLN A 327 -4.72 6.92 18.82
CA GLN A 327 -4.84 5.47 18.92
C GLN A 327 -6.28 5.01 18.67
N LYS A 328 -6.45 4.02 17.79
CA LYS A 328 -7.74 3.38 17.50
C LYS A 328 -7.64 1.86 17.59
N ASN A 329 -8.64 1.27 18.26
CA ASN A 329 -8.74 -0.16 18.46
C ASN A 329 -10.07 -0.64 17.87
N TYR A 330 -10.03 -1.53 16.89
CA TYR A 330 -11.21 -2.11 16.26
C TYR A 330 -11.27 -3.61 16.53
N ALA A 331 -12.33 -4.06 17.19
CA ALA A 331 -12.62 -5.48 17.36
C ALA A 331 -13.89 -5.78 16.55
N LEU A 332 -13.72 -6.46 15.41
CA LEU A 332 -14.84 -6.79 14.55
C LEU A 332 -15.72 -7.84 15.21
N LYS A 333 -17.03 -7.67 15.08
CA LYS A 333 -18.01 -8.65 15.58
C LYS A 333 -18.19 -9.75 14.54
N ALA A 334 -17.95 -11.00 14.92
CA ALA A 334 -18.19 -12.14 14.04
C ALA A 334 -19.67 -12.19 13.63
N LYS A 335 -19.93 -12.40 12.34
CA LYS A 335 -21.27 -12.76 11.86
C LYS A 335 -21.52 -14.20 12.29
N THR A 336 -22.70 -14.47 12.85
CA THR A 336 -23.04 -15.81 13.34
C THR A 336 -24.32 -16.37 12.73
N GLY A 337 -24.38 -17.69 12.63
CA GLY A 337 -25.55 -18.49 12.32
C GLY A 337 -25.73 -19.63 13.33
N ARG A 338 -26.60 -20.58 13.01
CA ARG A 338 -26.95 -21.70 13.89
C ARG A 338 -26.83 -23.02 13.13
N LEU A 339 -26.42 -24.07 13.83
CA LEU A 339 -26.43 -25.44 13.33
C LEU A 339 -27.35 -26.28 14.21
N GLN A 340 -28.38 -26.87 13.62
CA GLN A 340 -29.18 -27.93 14.22
C GLN A 340 -28.73 -29.24 13.59
N PHE A 341 -28.14 -30.12 14.41
CA PHE A 341 -27.51 -31.34 13.93
C PHE A 341 -28.13 -32.57 14.59
N SER A 342 -28.48 -33.55 13.76
CA SER A 342 -28.91 -34.88 14.17
C SER A 342 -28.09 -35.95 13.46
N ILE A 343 -27.78 -37.03 14.18
CA ILE A 343 -27.08 -38.18 13.62
C ILE A 343 -27.62 -39.50 14.16
N GLN A 344 -27.63 -40.53 13.32
CA GLN A 344 -27.84 -41.92 13.68
C GLN A 344 -26.63 -42.75 13.23
N PRO A 345 -26.07 -43.63 14.09
CA PRO A 345 -26.47 -43.90 15.46
C PRO A 345 -26.13 -42.71 16.38
N LEU A 346 -26.86 -42.56 17.50
CA LEU A 346 -26.61 -41.48 18.45
C LEU A 346 -25.25 -41.58 19.17
N THR A 347 -24.59 -42.73 19.12
CA THR A 347 -23.24 -42.96 19.64
C THR A 347 -22.14 -42.39 18.73
N ALA A 348 -22.50 -41.82 17.57
CA ALA A 348 -21.55 -41.26 16.64
C ALA A 348 -20.83 -40.04 17.23
N LYS A 349 -19.50 -40.09 17.22
CA LYS A 349 -18.61 -38.99 17.57
C LYS A 349 -18.48 -38.06 16.38
N VAL A 350 -18.76 -36.79 16.60
CA VAL A 350 -18.75 -35.76 15.57
C VAL A 350 -17.66 -34.75 15.87
N THR A 351 -16.87 -34.43 14.86
CA THR A 351 -15.86 -33.38 14.90
C THR A 351 -16.21 -32.34 13.85
N LEU A 352 -16.46 -31.10 14.29
CA LEU A 352 -16.64 -29.95 13.40
C LEU A 352 -15.33 -29.18 13.32
N LYS A 353 -14.81 -29.02 12.11
CA LYS A 353 -13.58 -28.31 11.78
C LYS A 353 -13.88 -27.10 10.93
N ARG A 354 -13.03 -26.09 11.04
CA ARG A 354 -12.98 -24.93 10.15
C ARG A 354 -11.52 -24.63 9.86
N ASP A 355 -11.18 -24.52 8.59
CA ASP A 355 -9.80 -24.27 8.13
C ASP A 355 -8.78 -25.24 8.78
N GLY A 356 -9.14 -26.53 8.86
CA GLY A 356 -8.35 -27.59 9.48
C GLY A 356 -8.32 -27.61 11.03
N THR A 357 -8.82 -26.56 11.68
CA THR A 357 -8.87 -26.44 13.16
C THR A 357 -10.18 -26.99 13.70
N VAL A 358 -10.11 -27.81 14.75
CA VAL A 358 -11.31 -28.31 15.45
C VAL A 358 -12.01 -27.16 16.17
N VAL A 359 -13.27 -26.91 15.80
CA VAL A 359 -14.13 -25.90 16.41
C VAL A 359 -14.93 -26.49 17.56
N GLU A 360 -15.48 -27.69 17.38
CA GLU A 360 -16.31 -28.37 18.37
C GLU A 360 -16.24 -29.89 18.18
N LYS A 361 -16.39 -30.65 19.27
CA LYS A 361 -16.60 -32.11 19.25
C LYS A 361 -17.79 -32.46 20.12
N TRP A 362 -18.61 -33.40 19.68
CA TRP A 362 -19.74 -33.90 20.46
C TRP A 362 -20.12 -35.34 20.05
N GLU A 363 -21.08 -35.93 20.75
CA GLU A 363 -21.69 -37.21 20.42
C GLU A 363 -23.18 -37.01 20.19
N GLY A 364 -23.73 -37.62 19.13
CA GLY A 364 -25.16 -37.57 18.83
C GLY A 364 -25.71 -36.19 18.43
N LEU A 365 -26.86 -35.82 19.00
CA LEU A 365 -27.61 -34.59 18.68
C LEU A 365 -26.92 -33.33 19.23
N LYS A 366 -26.94 -32.24 18.47
CA LYS A 366 -26.40 -30.95 18.94
C LYS A 366 -27.12 -29.76 18.30
N TYR A 367 -27.28 -28.70 19.08
CA TYR A 367 -27.72 -27.39 18.59
C TYR A 367 -26.71 -26.30 18.96
N LEU A 368 -26.02 -25.77 17.96
CA LEU A 368 -25.03 -24.70 18.11
C LEU A 368 -25.68 -23.36 17.73
N LYS A 369 -25.81 -22.47 18.70
CA LYS A 369 -26.60 -21.22 18.59
C LYS A 369 -25.84 -20.02 18.00
N ALA A 370 -24.52 -20.09 17.95
CA ALA A 370 -23.65 -18.96 17.60
C ALA A 370 -22.36 -19.44 16.91
N LEU A 371 -22.50 -20.20 15.83
CA LEU A 371 -21.37 -20.53 14.97
C LEU A 371 -21.04 -19.34 14.09
N GLN A 372 -19.76 -19.04 13.91
CA GLN A 372 -19.33 -18.02 12.96
C GLN A 372 -19.73 -18.41 11.54
N THR A 373 -20.06 -17.43 10.69
CA THR A 373 -20.38 -17.72 9.29
C THR A 373 -19.15 -18.16 8.53
N GLY A 374 -19.31 -19.09 7.60
CA GLY A 374 -18.22 -19.63 6.80
C GLY A 374 -18.42 -21.10 6.48
N ASP A 375 -17.43 -21.69 5.83
CA ASP A 375 -17.42 -23.09 5.47
C ASP A 375 -16.81 -23.93 6.60
N TYR A 376 -17.44 -25.07 6.85
CA TYR A 376 -17.07 -26.02 7.87
C TYR A 376 -16.98 -27.41 7.27
N GLU A 377 -16.11 -28.22 7.87
CA GLU A 377 -15.95 -29.64 7.56
C GLU A 377 -16.37 -30.44 8.78
N LEU A 378 -17.27 -31.39 8.59
CA LEU A 378 -17.82 -32.22 9.64
C LEU A 378 -17.39 -33.66 9.39
N GLU A 379 -16.91 -34.32 10.43
CA GLU A 379 -16.43 -35.71 10.40
C GLU A 379 -17.14 -36.50 11.50
N CYS A 380 -17.88 -37.55 11.11
CA CYS A 380 -18.60 -38.43 12.02
C CYS A 380 -18.00 -39.83 12.00
N GLN A 381 -17.80 -40.40 13.18
CA GLN A 381 -17.27 -41.75 13.37
C GLN A 381 -18.10 -42.50 14.41
N ALA A 382 -18.43 -43.75 14.12
CA ALA A 382 -19.11 -44.66 15.05
C ALA A 382 -18.65 -46.09 14.77
N ASP A 383 -18.55 -46.92 15.81
CA ASP A 383 -18.11 -48.30 15.68
C ASP A 383 -19.11 -49.10 14.83
N GLY A 384 -18.63 -49.76 13.77
CA GLY A 384 -19.47 -50.52 12.83
C GLY A 384 -20.08 -49.70 11.69
N TYR A 385 -19.81 -48.39 11.62
CA TYR A 385 -20.34 -47.48 10.59
C TYR A 385 -19.23 -46.82 9.78
N ALA A 386 -19.51 -46.55 8.50
CA ALA A 386 -18.60 -45.81 7.64
C ALA A 386 -18.41 -44.37 8.15
N THR A 387 -17.17 -43.86 8.08
CA THR A 387 -16.88 -42.47 8.45
C THR A 387 -17.59 -41.52 7.47
N VAL A 388 -18.35 -40.57 8.00
CA VAL A 388 -19.02 -39.56 7.16
C VAL A 388 -18.21 -38.27 7.23
N LYS A 389 -17.76 -37.77 6.07
CA LYS A 389 -17.18 -36.43 5.93
C LYS A 389 -18.12 -35.56 5.09
N GLN A 390 -18.51 -34.41 5.61
CA GLN A 390 -19.44 -33.51 4.93
C GLN A 390 -19.02 -32.05 5.09
N LYS A 391 -19.15 -31.26 4.02
CA LYS A 391 -18.98 -29.81 4.07
C LYS A 391 -20.33 -29.13 4.30
N LEU A 392 -20.35 -28.08 5.11
CA LEU A 392 -21.52 -27.22 5.29
C LEU A 392 -21.11 -25.76 5.40
N THR A 393 -22.00 -24.85 5.00
CA THR A 393 -21.77 -23.40 5.09
C THR A 393 -22.74 -22.78 6.09
N ILE A 394 -22.23 -22.15 7.14
CA ILE A 394 -23.05 -21.41 8.11
C ILE A 394 -23.31 -20.00 7.58
N ARG A 395 -24.58 -19.63 7.46
CA ARG A 395 -25.01 -18.31 6.96
C ARG A 395 -25.54 -17.40 8.07
N LYS A 396 -25.34 -16.09 7.90
CA LYS A 396 -25.69 -15.07 8.91
C LYS A 396 -27.17 -15.16 9.29
N GLY A 397 -27.44 -15.35 10.59
CA GLY A 397 -28.78 -15.39 11.18
C GLY A 397 -29.64 -16.59 10.81
N LYS A 398 -29.18 -17.47 9.91
CA LYS A 398 -29.89 -18.67 9.46
C LYS A 398 -29.59 -19.86 10.38
N THR A 399 -30.51 -20.81 10.39
CA THR A 399 -30.32 -22.12 11.01
C THR A 399 -30.12 -23.12 9.88
N GLU A 400 -28.94 -23.70 9.82
CA GLU A 400 -28.65 -24.84 8.95
C GLU A 400 -29.04 -26.11 9.71
N ALA A 401 -29.96 -26.89 9.15
CA ALA A 401 -30.37 -28.18 9.70
C ALA A 401 -29.66 -29.28 8.92
N LEU A 402 -28.92 -30.12 9.63
CA LEU A 402 -28.18 -31.24 9.04
C LEU A 402 -28.54 -32.53 9.78
N GLU A 403 -29.07 -33.48 9.02
CA GLU A 403 -29.44 -34.79 9.51
C GLU A 403 -28.59 -35.83 8.79
N ILE A 404 -27.85 -36.65 9.55
CA ILE A 404 -26.99 -37.70 9.02
C ILE A 404 -27.48 -39.06 9.50
N THR A 405 -27.64 -40.01 8.60
CA THR A 405 -27.81 -41.43 8.96
C THR A 405 -26.59 -42.17 8.44
N MET A 406 -25.71 -42.55 9.37
CA MET A 406 -24.54 -43.37 9.06
C MET A 406 -25.02 -44.75 8.61
N GLN A 407 -24.40 -45.27 7.57
CA GLN A 407 -24.71 -46.60 7.04
C GLN A 407 -23.92 -47.67 7.81
N GLU A 408 -24.61 -48.74 8.21
CA GLU A 408 -24.01 -49.94 8.80
C GLU A 408 -23.21 -50.69 7.73
N GLY A 409 -21.93 -50.97 8.02
CA GLY A 409 -20.98 -51.54 7.06
C GLY A 409 -20.39 -50.50 6.10
N VAL A 410 -19.10 -50.50 5.77
CA VAL A 410 -17.96 -51.41 6.03
C VAL A 410 -16.74 -50.48 6.12
N ALA A 411 -15.72 -50.82 6.92
CA ALA A 411 -14.35 -50.36 6.65
C ALA A 411 -14.05 -50.49 5.13
N PRO A 412 -13.20 -49.65 4.52
CA PRO A 412 -13.03 -49.61 3.06
C PRO A 412 -13.07 -51.03 2.49
N ALA A 413 -14.09 -51.34 1.66
CA ALA A 413 -14.31 -52.59 0.94
C ALA A 413 -13.03 -53.45 0.77
N GLY A 414 -13.12 -54.70 1.22
CA GLY A 414 -12.02 -55.66 1.31
C GLY A 414 -11.31 -55.57 2.66
N ASP A 415 -10.89 -56.69 3.23
CA ASP A 415 -9.96 -56.67 4.37
C ASP A 415 -8.71 -55.87 3.95
N MET A 416 -8.57 -54.59 4.33
CA MET A 416 -7.39 -53.78 4.01
C MET A 416 -6.38 -53.80 5.17
N VAL A 417 -5.11 -54.03 4.87
CA VAL A 417 -4.00 -54.01 5.83
C VAL A 417 -3.33 -52.64 5.81
N PHE A 418 -3.15 -52.05 6.99
CA PHE A 418 -2.37 -50.83 7.14
C PHE A 418 -0.87 -51.13 6.99
N VAL A 419 -0.23 -50.48 6.02
CA VAL A 419 1.22 -50.55 5.79
C VAL A 419 1.84 -49.25 6.27
N LYS A 420 2.65 -49.34 7.33
CA LYS A 420 3.47 -48.21 7.77
C LYS A 420 4.56 -47.98 6.72
N GLY A 421 4.60 -46.77 6.16
CA GLY A 421 5.60 -46.40 5.17
C GLY A 421 7.01 -46.45 5.73
N GLY A 422 7.99 -46.63 4.84
CA GLY A 422 9.39 -46.78 5.21
C GLY A 422 10.30 -46.80 3.99
N THR A 423 11.59 -46.97 4.27
CA THR A 423 12.64 -47.04 3.24
C THR A 423 13.16 -48.47 3.12
N PHE A 424 13.29 -48.98 1.89
CA PHE A 424 13.82 -50.31 1.61
C PHE A 424 14.71 -50.31 0.35
N MET A 425 15.46 -51.39 0.16
CA MET A 425 16.19 -51.64 -1.08
C MET A 425 15.31 -52.45 -2.02
N MET A 426 14.87 -51.84 -3.11
CA MET A 426 14.01 -52.43 -4.14
C MET A 426 14.86 -53.13 -5.21
N GLY A 427 14.36 -54.25 -5.74
CA GLY A 427 15.04 -55.05 -6.76
C GLY A 427 15.95 -56.18 -6.23
N SER A 428 16.73 -56.77 -7.14
CA SER A 428 17.66 -57.88 -6.87
C SER A 428 18.94 -57.78 -7.71
N TYR A 429 19.91 -58.68 -7.45
CA TYR A 429 21.12 -58.82 -8.27
C TYR A 429 21.06 -60.00 -9.25
N ASP A 430 19.93 -60.71 -9.30
CA ASP A 430 19.83 -61.99 -9.99
C ASP A 430 19.48 -61.81 -11.47
N GLU A 431 18.42 -61.07 -11.78
CA GLU A 431 17.93 -60.85 -13.16
C GLU A 431 18.16 -59.41 -13.62
N ASP A 432 18.28 -59.20 -14.94
CA ASP A 432 18.63 -57.89 -15.48
C ASP A 432 17.51 -56.86 -15.35
N ASP A 433 16.25 -57.27 -15.38
CA ASP A 433 15.10 -56.38 -15.20
C ASP A 433 14.80 -56.07 -13.72
N GLU A 434 15.34 -56.87 -12.80
CA GLU A 434 15.29 -56.66 -11.35
C GLU A 434 16.41 -55.71 -10.85
N LYS A 435 17.34 -55.30 -11.73
CA LYS A 435 18.49 -54.42 -11.44
C LYS A 435 18.24 -52.96 -11.88
N PRO A 436 18.98 -51.99 -11.31
CA PRO A 436 19.83 -52.14 -10.13
C PRO A 436 19.00 -52.20 -8.83
N VAL A 437 19.59 -52.80 -7.79
CA VAL A 437 19.12 -52.64 -6.42
C VAL A 437 19.26 -51.17 -6.01
N HIS A 438 18.17 -50.52 -5.59
CA HIS A 438 18.15 -49.08 -5.31
C HIS A 438 17.25 -48.73 -4.13
N GLN A 439 17.50 -47.58 -3.50
CA GLN A 439 16.78 -47.18 -2.28
C GLN A 439 15.45 -46.49 -2.61
N VAL A 440 14.35 -46.99 -2.05
CA VAL A 440 13.01 -46.43 -2.24
C VAL A 440 12.35 -46.15 -0.89
N THR A 441 11.72 -44.99 -0.76
CA THR A 441 10.86 -44.64 0.39
C THR A 441 9.40 -44.61 -0.05
N VAL A 442 8.53 -45.34 0.62
CA VAL A 442 7.07 -45.29 0.42
C VAL A 442 6.37 -44.66 1.62
N SER A 443 5.27 -43.93 1.38
CA SER A 443 4.45 -43.31 2.41
C SER A 443 3.56 -44.34 3.10
N ASP A 444 2.80 -43.92 4.12
CA ASP A 444 1.78 -44.78 4.72
C ASP A 444 0.63 -45.02 3.71
N PHE A 445 0.16 -46.26 3.60
CA PHE A 445 -1.00 -46.62 2.77
C PHE A 445 -1.74 -47.83 3.35
N TYR A 446 -2.93 -48.08 2.82
CA TYR A 446 -3.64 -49.34 3.02
C TYR A 446 -3.54 -50.19 1.77
N ILE A 447 -3.35 -51.50 1.90
CA ILE A 447 -3.35 -52.46 0.78
C ILE A 447 -4.32 -53.60 1.05
N GLY A 448 -4.94 -54.16 0.01
CA GLY A 448 -5.80 -55.33 0.14
C GLY A 448 -5.04 -56.48 0.78
N LYS A 449 -5.61 -57.09 1.82
CA LYS A 449 -5.11 -58.32 2.47
C LYS A 449 -5.07 -59.47 1.49
N TYR A 450 -5.99 -59.47 0.53
CA TYR A 450 -6.17 -60.44 -0.53
C TYR A 450 -6.17 -59.76 -1.91
N GLU A 451 -5.98 -60.55 -2.96
CA GLU A 451 -6.35 -60.18 -4.33
C GLU A 451 -7.86 -59.88 -4.40
N VAL A 452 -8.29 -59.03 -5.33
CA VAL A 452 -9.73 -58.77 -5.53
C VAL A 452 -10.41 -60.05 -5.97
N THR A 453 -11.46 -60.44 -5.25
CA THR A 453 -12.18 -61.69 -5.48
C THR A 453 -13.18 -61.59 -6.62
N GLN A 454 -13.59 -62.73 -7.17
CA GLN A 454 -14.65 -62.80 -8.18
C GLN A 454 -15.99 -62.25 -7.69
N LYS A 455 -16.29 -62.45 -6.40
CA LYS A 455 -17.47 -61.88 -5.75
C LYS A 455 -17.43 -60.35 -5.75
N GLU A 456 -16.35 -59.75 -5.26
CA GLU A 456 -16.18 -58.29 -5.23
C GLU A 456 -16.24 -57.69 -6.64
N TRP A 457 -15.57 -58.32 -7.60
CA TRP A 457 -15.65 -57.91 -9.00
C TRP A 457 -17.09 -57.91 -9.51
N LYS A 458 -17.83 -59.01 -9.31
CA LYS A 458 -19.21 -59.17 -9.76
C LYS A 458 -20.15 -58.16 -9.10
N GLU A 459 -19.96 -57.82 -7.83
CA GLU A 459 -20.76 -56.83 -7.11
C GLU A 459 -20.62 -55.40 -7.66
N ILE A 460 -19.45 -55.06 -8.23
CA ILE A 460 -19.18 -53.73 -8.79
C ILE A 460 -19.44 -53.68 -10.30
N MET A 461 -19.08 -54.75 -11.03
CA MET A 461 -19.11 -54.79 -12.49
C MET A 461 -20.34 -55.51 -13.06
N GLY A 462 -21.08 -56.26 -12.24
CA GLY A 462 -22.30 -56.97 -12.63
C GLY A 462 -22.08 -58.28 -13.41
N SER A 463 -20.83 -58.66 -13.69
CA SER A 463 -20.47 -59.90 -14.40
C SER A 463 -19.14 -60.45 -13.89
N ASN A 464 -18.88 -61.74 -14.10
CA ASN A 464 -17.63 -62.40 -13.70
C ASN A 464 -16.89 -62.95 -14.94
N PRO A 465 -15.77 -62.34 -15.37
CA PRO A 465 -15.02 -62.72 -16.57
C PRO A 465 -14.09 -63.94 -16.39
N SER A 466 -13.85 -64.35 -15.14
CA SER A 466 -12.82 -65.33 -14.77
C SER A 466 -13.05 -66.70 -15.41
N TYR A 467 -11.98 -67.36 -15.84
CA TYR A 467 -12.00 -68.73 -16.33
C TYR A 467 -12.28 -69.75 -15.22
N PHE A 468 -11.52 -69.69 -14.12
CA PHE A 468 -11.72 -70.56 -12.96
C PHE A 468 -12.82 -69.98 -12.09
N LYS A 469 -13.83 -70.76 -11.70
CA LYS A 469 -15.01 -70.23 -11.00
C LYS A 469 -14.94 -70.49 -9.49
N GLY A 470 -15.21 -69.45 -8.71
CA GLY A 470 -15.40 -69.52 -7.26
C GLY A 470 -15.44 -68.11 -6.69
N ASP A 471 -16.43 -67.81 -5.85
CA ASP A 471 -16.67 -66.45 -5.35
C ASP A 471 -15.45 -65.88 -4.59
N ASP A 472 -14.76 -66.73 -3.82
CA ASP A 472 -13.58 -66.37 -3.01
C ASP A 472 -12.24 -66.57 -3.75
N ARG A 473 -12.26 -66.92 -5.05
CA ARG A 473 -11.06 -66.98 -5.89
C ARG A 473 -10.72 -65.58 -6.40
N PRO A 474 -9.45 -65.29 -6.73
CA PRO A 474 -9.11 -64.03 -7.36
C PRO A 474 -9.85 -63.88 -8.69
N VAL A 475 -10.26 -62.66 -9.00
CA VAL A 475 -10.74 -62.34 -10.33
C VAL A 475 -9.57 -62.35 -11.31
N GLU A 476 -9.67 -63.19 -12.32
CA GLU A 476 -8.75 -63.21 -13.47
C GLU A 476 -9.49 -62.97 -14.79
N ARG A 477 -8.74 -62.91 -15.90
CA ARG A 477 -9.19 -62.42 -17.21
C ARG A 477 -9.68 -60.99 -17.17
N VAL A 478 -8.99 -60.16 -16.39
CA VAL A 478 -9.19 -58.72 -16.32
C VAL A 478 -7.99 -58.01 -16.93
N SER A 479 -8.24 -57.03 -17.80
CA SER A 479 -7.18 -56.18 -18.35
C SER A 479 -6.96 -54.96 -17.46
N TRP A 480 -5.80 -54.31 -17.56
CA TRP A 480 -5.52 -53.09 -16.81
C TRP A 480 -6.60 -52.03 -17.01
N ASN A 481 -7.09 -51.87 -18.24
CA ASN A 481 -8.18 -50.96 -18.58
C ASN A 481 -9.51 -51.33 -17.87
N ALA A 482 -9.85 -52.62 -17.81
CA ALA A 482 -11.05 -53.08 -17.11
C ALA A 482 -10.93 -52.85 -15.59
N VAL A 483 -9.73 -53.01 -15.03
CA VAL A 483 -9.45 -52.72 -13.62
C VAL A 483 -9.62 -51.24 -13.30
N GLN A 484 -9.18 -50.33 -14.18
CA GLN A 484 -9.46 -48.90 -14.01
C GLN A 484 -10.97 -48.58 -13.99
N GLU A 485 -11.75 -49.28 -14.82
CA GLU A 485 -13.20 -49.12 -14.81
C GLU A 485 -13.83 -49.62 -13.50
N PHE A 486 -13.39 -50.79 -13.01
CA PHE A 486 -13.78 -51.33 -11.72
C PHE A 486 -13.46 -50.33 -10.60
N ILE A 487 -12.23 -49.82 -10.53
CA ILE A 487 -11.79 -48.83 -9.52
C ILE A 487 -12.67 -47.58 -9.58
N ARG A 488 -12.95 -47.05 -10.77
CA ARG A 488 -13.81 -45.88 -10.94
C ARG A 488 -15.23 -46.12 -10.41
N LYS A 489 -15.82 -47.29 -10.68
CA LYS A 489 -17.15 -47.65 -10.15
C LYS A 489 -17.12 -47.85 -8.64
N LEU A 490 -16.08 -48.50 -8.12
CA LEU A 490 -15.86 -48.71 -6.69
C LEU A 490 -15.76 -47.37 -5.95
N ASN A 491 -14.86 -46.47 -6.39
CA ASN A 491 -14.69 -45.13 -5.81
C ASN A 491 -15.98 -44.30 -5.87
N LYS A 492 -16.74 -44.40 -6.96
CA LYS A 492 -18.05 -43.74 -7.05
C LYS A 492 -19.05 -44.28 -6.03
N LYS A 493 -19.00 -45.58 -5.73
CA LYS A 493 -19.91 -46.25 -4.79
C LYS A 493 -19.52 -45.99 -3.33
N THR A 494 -18.23 -45.98 -3.02
CA THR A 494 -17.71 -45.89 -1.64
C THR A 494 -17.37 -44.46 -1.21
N GLY A 495 -17.05 -43.57 -2.15
CA GLY A 495 -16.47 -42.26 -1.85
C GLY A 495 -14.99 -42.32 -1.46
N GLU A 496 -14.37 -43.50 -1.53
CA GLU A 496 -12.95 -43.71 -1.24
C GLU A 496 -12.07 -43.45 -2.49
N ASN A 497 -10.75 -43.50 -2.29
CA ASN A 497 -9.76 -43.30 -3.35
C ASN A 497 -8.92 -44.56 -3.61
N TYR A 498 -9.60 -45.67 -3.95
CA TYR A 498 -8.93 -46.88 -4.39
C TYR A 498 -8.14 -46.66 -5.67
N ARG A 499 -7.00 -47.35 -5.77
CA ARG A 499 -6.18 -47.45 -6.97
C ARG A 499 -5.40 -48.77 -6.98
N LEU A 500 -4.72 -49.05 -8.08
CA LEU A 500 -3.67 -50.08 -8.10
C LEU A 500 -2.47 -49.62 -7.25
N PRO A 501 -1.73 -50.54 -6.61
CA PRO A 501 -0.46 -50.22 -5.97
C PRO A 501 0.53 -49.71 -7.00
N THR A 502 1.47 -48.86 -6.57
CA THR A 502 2.70 -48.72 -7.36
C THR A 502 3.53 -49.98 -7.23
N GLU A 503 4.43 -50.25 -8.18
CA GLU A 503 5.33 -51.39 -8.10
C GLU A 503 6.15 -51.37 -6.79
N ALA A 504 6.60 -50.19 -6.37
CA ALA A 504 7.31 -50.00 -5.11
C ALA A 504 6.44 -50.27 -3.88
N GLU A 505 5.18 -49.85 -3.88
CA GLU A 505 4.25 -50.16 -2.79
C GLU A 505 3.97 -51.66 -2.70
N TRP A 506 3.82 -52.31 -3.87
CA TRP A 506 3.60 -53.75 -3.96
C TRP A 506 4.80 -54.52 -3.40
N GLU A 507 6.02 -54.25 -3.88
CA GLU A 507 7.23 -54.96 -3.43
C GLU A 507 7.52 -54.70 -1.95
N TYR A 508 7.37 -53.45 -1.48
CA TYR A 508 7.53 -53.13 -0.07
C TYR A 508 6.57 -53.93 0.82
N ALA A 509 5.29 -54.01 0.42
CA ALA A 509 4.30 -54.79 1.11
C ALA A 509 4.60 -56.30 1.03
N ALA A 510 5.00 -56.81 -0.15
CA ALA A 510 5.32 -58.22 -0.39
C ALA A 510 6.44 -58.71 0.55
N ARG A 511 7.49 -57.89 0.70
CA ARG A 511 8.65 -58.13 1.57
C ARG A 511 8.33 -58.11 3.06
N GLY A 512 7.13 -57.70 3.47
CA GLY A 512 6.75 -57.58 4.89
C GLY A 512 6.94 -56.18 5.48
N GLY A 513 7.19 -55.17 4.64
CA GLY A 513 7.33 -53.76 5.03
C GLY A 513 8.33 -53.55 6.18
N ALA A 514 7.94 -52.76 7.19
CA ALA A 514 8.77 -52.50 8.36
C ALA A 514 9.08 -53.74 9.21
N ASN A 515 8.33 -54.84 9.02
CA ASN A 515 8.52 -56.11 9.71
C ASN A 515 9.26 -57.16 8.86
N SER A 516 9.82 -56.75 7.71
CA SER A 516 10.48 -57.65 6.78
C SER A 516 11.56 -58.50 7.45
N ARG A 517 11.53 -59.81 7.18
CA ARG A 517 12.59 -60.75 7.58
C ARG A 517 13.54 -61.12 6.45
N GLY A 518 13.45 -60.45 5.31
CA GLY A 518 14.30 -60.68 4.14
C GLY A 518 14.08 -62.03 3.46
N TYR A 519 12.84 -62.53 3.49
CA TYR A 519 12.48 -63.77 2.81
C TYR A 519 12.44 -63.62 1.28
N GLU A 520 12.71 -64.72 0.58
CA GLU A 520 12.68 -64.83 -0.88
C GLU A 520 11.24 -64.74 -1.43
N TYR A 521 10.28 -65.35 -0.71
CA TYR A 521 8.85 -65.29 -0.99
C TYR A 521 8.14 -64.53 0.13
N ALA A 522 6.93 -64.04 -0.13
CA ALA A 522 6.18 -63.23 0.83
C ALA A 522 5.83 -64.05 2.09
N GLY A 523 6.65 -63.93 3.14
CA GLY A 523 6.46 -64.58 4.44
C GLY A 523 7.27 -65.86 4.70
N SER A 524 8.01 -66.41 3.73
CA SER A 524 8.81 -67.63 3.92
C SER A 524 9.90 -67.80 2.84
N ASN A 525 10.95 -68.56 3.15
CA ASN A 525 11.89 -69.08 2.13
C ASN A 525 11.42 -70.42 1.55
N ASN A 526 10.32 -70.98 2.06
CA ASN A 526 9.69 -72.19 1.55
C ASN A 526 8.43 -71.83 0.76
N ILE A 527 8.50 -71.87 -0.56
CA ILE A 527 7.39 -71.47 -1.45
C ILE A 527 6.09 -72.25 -1.19
N ASP A 528 6.16 -73.53 -0.82
CA ASP A 528 4.97 -74.36 -0.60
C ASP A 528 4.09 -73.86 0.56
N GLU A 529 4.66 -73.07 1.48
CA GLU A 529 3.96 -72.49 2.62
C GLU A 529 3.15 -71.24 2.28
N VAL A 530 3.55 -70.51 1.24
CA VAL A 530 3.07 -69.14 0.96
C VAL A 530 2.44 -68.99 -0.41
N ALA A 531 2.66 -69.92 -1.35
CA ALA A 531 2.23 -69.76 -2.73
C ALA A 531 1.46 -70.95 -3.30
N TRP A 532 0.53 -70.63 -4.19
CA TRP A 532 0.00 -71.55 -5.20
C TRP A 532 0.76 -71.32 -6.52
N TYR A 533 1.51 -72.32 -6.98
CA TYR A 533 2.40 -72.24 -8.14
C TYR A 533 2.43 -73.58 -8.89
N ASP A 534 3.21 -73.70 -9.98
CA ASP A 534 3.13 -74.84 -10.89
C ASP A 534 3.13 -76.23 -10.20
N LYS A 535 4.03 -76.49 -9.25
CA LYS A 535 4.14 -77.82 -8.62
C LYS A 535 2.98 -78.19 -7.71
N ASN A 536 2.27 -77.21 -7.12
CA ASN A 536 1.20 -77.48 -6.16
C ASN A 536 -0.20 -77.02 -6.63
N ALA A 537 -0.28 -76.36 -7.79
CA ALA A 537 -1.54 -75.91 -8.40
C ALA A 537 -1.73 -76.37 -9.87
N CYS A 538 -0.73 -77.02 -10.51
CA CYS A 538 -0.85 -77.58 -11.88
C CYS A 538 -0.77 -79.12 -11.98
N ASP A 539 -0.41 -79.85 -10.92
CA ASP A 539 -0.18 -81.29 -11.05
C ASP A 539 -1.49 -82.11 -11.11
N LYS A 540 -1.81 -82.62 -12.31
CA LYS A 540 -2.94 -83.56 -12.52
C LYS A 540 -2.69 -84.95 -11.93
N GLY A 541 -1.47 -85.28 -11.51
CA GLY A 541 -1.05 -86.61 -11.04
C GLY A 541 -0.94 -86.79 -9.52
N SER A 542 -1.08 -85.73 -8.72
CA SER A 542 -0.92 -85.76 -7.25
C SER A 542 -2.19 -86.09 -6.46
N GLY A 543 -3.34 -86.20 -7.14
CA GLY A 543 -4.64 -86.33 -6.46
C GLY A 543 -5.15 -85.02 -5.83
N HIS A 544 -4.56 -83.86 -6.17
CA HIS A 544 -5.05 -82.56 -5.71
C HIS A 544 -6.31 -82.14 -6.51
N PRO A 545 -7.42 -81.78 -5.86
CA PRO A 545 -8.72 -81.62 -6.53
C PRO A 545 -8.87 -80.39 -7.43
N ASP A 546 -8.00 -79.37 -7.33
CA ASP A 546 -8.21 -78.09 -8.01
C ASP A 546 -7.00 -77.65 -8.86
N TYR A 547 -7.12 -77.81 -10.17
CA TYR A 547 -6.27 -77.18 -11.18
C TYR A 547 -6.64 -75.70 -11.34
N GLY A 548 -5.67 -74.79 -11.30
CA GLY A 548 -5.89 -73.37 -11.53
C GLY A 548 -5.63 -72.47 -10.33
N THR A 549 -6.29 -71.30 -10.31
CA THR A 549 -6.31 -70.40 -9.15
C THR A 549 -6.86 -71.10 -7.91
N HIS A 550 -6.68 -70.53 -6.72
CA HIS A 550 -7.24 -71.05 -5.48
C HIS A 550 -7.95 -69.92 -4.72
N PRO A 551 -8.85 -70.24 -3.76
CA PRO A 551 -9.41 -69.22 -2.88
C PRO A 551 -8.31 -68.40 -2.22
N VAL A 552 -8.50 -67.08 -2.17
CA VAL A 552 -7.54 -66.17 -1.53
C VAL A 552 -7.36 -66.51 -0.06
N GLY A 553 -6.16 -66.32 0.46
CA GLY A 553 -5.83 -66.60 1.86
C GLY A 553 -5.64 -68.08 2.21
N GLY A 554 -5.52 -68.95 1.20
CA GLY A 554 -5.34 -70.39 1.40
C GLY A 554 -3.95 -70.82 1.89
N LYS A 555 -2.97 -69.91 1.87
CA LYS A 555 -1.57 -70.13 2.31
C LYS A 555 -1.21 -69.21 3.49
N LYS A 556 0.01 -69.31 4.02
CA LYS A 556 0.45 -68.43 5.12
C LYS A 556 0.59 -66.98 4.60
N PRO A 557 0.22 -65.98 5.41
CA PRO A 557 0.48 -64.58 5.06
C PRO A 557 1.95 -64.21 5.31
N ASN A 558 2.35 -63.06 4.79
CA ASN A 558 3.61 -62.42 5.15
C ASN A 558 3.54 -61.74 6.53
N GLU A 559 4.63 -61.06 6.92
CA GLU A 559 4.83 -60.44 8.24
C GLU A 559 3.87 -59.30 8.55
N LEU A 560 3.12 -58.81 7.54
CA LEU A 560 2.06 -57.80 7.70
C LEU A 560 0.66 -58.41 7.75
N GLY A 561 0.52 -59.72 7.56
CA GLY A 561 -0.77 -60.38 7.45
C GLY A 561 -1.39 -60.32 6.05
N ILE A 562 -0.60 -60.04 5.01
CA ILE A 562 -1.03 -59.98 3.61
C ILE A 562 -0.79 -61.35 2.96
N TYR A 563 -1.78 -61.84 2.23
CA TYR A 563 -1.77 -63.17 1.62
C TYR A 563 -1.53 -63.10 0.11
N ASP A 564 -1.09 -64.22 -0.45
CA ASP A 564 -0.99 -64.47 -1.90
C ASP A 564 -0.11 -63.46 -2.66
N MET A 565 0.82 -62.78 -1.98
CA MET A 565 1.83 -61.91 -2.62
C MET A 565 2.94 -62.72 -3.31
N SER A 566 2.82 -64.06 -3.33
CA SER A 566 3.63 -65.01 -4.08
C SER A 566 2.68 -66.10 -4.62
N GLY A 567 2.58 -66.25 -5.95
CA GLY A 567 1.72 -67.23 -6.60
C GLY A 567 0.26 -66.77 -6.81
N ASN A 568 -0.65 -67.74 -6.98
CA ASN A 568 -2.07 -67.56 -7.32
C ASN A 568 -2.31 -66.82 -8.64
N VAL A 569 -2.33 -65.49 -8.70
CA VAL A 569 -2.35 -64.73 -9.95
C VAL A 569 -1.30 -63.63 -9.97
N TRP A 570 -0.79 -63.29 -11.16
CA TRP A 570 -0.01 -62.08 -11.35
C TRP A 570 -0.87 -60.88 -11.00
N GLU A 571 -0.27 -59.88 -10.36
CA GLU A 571 -1.00 -58.71 -9.88
C GLU A 571 -0.59 -57.45 -10.61
N LEU A 572 -1.55 -56.80 -11.26
CA LEU A 572 -1.34 -55.54 -11.97
C LEU A 572 -0.95 -54.39 -11.02
N CYS A 573 0.09 -53.65 -11.40
CA CYS A 573 0.50 -52.40 -10.75
C CYS A 573 0.14 -51.17 -11.61
N SER A 574 0.26 -49.98 -11.03
CA SER A 574 -0.05 -48.72 -11.71
C SER A 574 0.97 -48.32 -12.77
N ASP A 575 2.22 -48.77 -12.58
CA ASP A 575 3.42 -48.28 -13.25
C ASP A 575 3.49 -48.74 -14.70
N TRP A 576 4.08 -47.92 -15.55
CA TRP A 576 4.60 -48.39 -16.83
C TRP A 576 5.84 -49.25 -16.56
N TYR A 577 5.99 -50.37 -17.28
CA TYR A 577 7.16 -51.23 -17.18
C TYR A 577 8.38 -50.56 -17.84
N GLY A 578 9.52 -50.62 -17.16
CA GLY A 578 10.77 -50.04 -17.60
C GLY A 578 11.90 -50.25 -16.59
N ASP A 579 13.10 -49.83 -16.99
CA ASP A 579 14.33 -50.02 -16.23
C ASP A 579 14.32 -49.27 -14.90
N TYR A 580 14.93 -49.86 -13.86
CA TYR A 580 15.14 -49.17 -12.60
C TYR A 580 16.23 -48.10 -12.71
N SER A 581 16.06 -47.03 -11.95
CA SER A 581 17.10 -46.02 -11.73
C SER A 581 17.95 -46.42 -10.53
N SER A 582 19.26 -46.19 -10.58
CA SER A 582 20.14 -46.36 -9.41
C SER A 582 19.96 -45.27 -8.34
N SER A 583 19.24 -44.18 -8.65
CA SER A 583 19.04 -43.06 -7.72
C SER A 583 18.01 -43.40 -6.64
N SER A 584 18.17 -42.85 -5.44
CA SER A 584 17.15 -42.95 -4.40
C SER A 584 15.84 -42.26 -4.82
N GLN A 585 14.69 -42.85 -4.48
CA GLN A 585 13.36 -42.35 -4.87
C GLN A 585 12.40 -42.31 -3.68
N THR A 586 11.39 -41.44 -3.76
CA THR A 586 10.30 -41.35 -2.77
C THR A 586 8.97 -41.41 -3.49
N ASN A 587 8.13 -42.39 -3.14
CA ASN A 587 6.88 -42.75 -3.80
C ASN A 587 7.00 -42.83 -5.34
N PRO A 588 7.93 -43.64 -5.89
CA PRO A 588 8.07 -43.75 -7.34
C PRO A 588 6.78 -44.33 -7.94
N THR A 589 6.45 -43.85 -9.14
CA THR A 589 5.26 -44.25 -9.93
C THR A 589 5.66 -44.78 -11.31
N GLY A 590 6.91 -45.24 -11.44
CA GLY A 590 7.49 -45.69 -12.69
C GLY A 590 7.72 -44.58 -13.73
N PRO A 591 8.11 -44.95 -14.96
CA PRO A 591 8.23 -44.03 -16.10
C PRO A 591 6.89 -43.36 -16.44
N SER A 592 6.95 -42.18 -17.06
CA SER A 592 5.75 -41.42 -17.45
C SER A 592 4.98 -42.04 -18.63
N SER A 593 5.61 -42.91 -19.41
CA SER A 593 5.03 -43.60 -20.57
C SER A 593 5.71 -44.96 -20.82
N GLY A 594 4.99 -45.91 -21.42
CA GLY A 594 5.52 -47.20 -21.84
C GLY A 594 4.54 -47.96 -22.74
N SER A 595 4.95 -49.14 -23.22
CA SER A 595 4.09 -50.08 -23.96
C SER A 595 3.32 -51.01 -23.04
N ASP A 596 3.92 -51.35 -21.91
CA ASP A 596 3.49 -52.43 -21.01
C ASP A 596 3.37 -51.91 -19.58
N ARG A 597 2.44 -52.47 -18.81
CA ARG A 597 2.27 -52.22 -17.37
C ARG A 597 3.02 -53.26 -16.57
N VAL A 598 3.42 -52.90 -15.36
CA VAL A 598 4.04 -53.85 -14.44
C VAL A 598 2.99 -54.84 -13.90
N CYS A 599 3.37 -56.11 -13.78
CA CYS A 599 2.73 -57.06 -12.87
C CYS A 599 3.76 -57.81 -12.01
N CYS A 600 3.37 -58.17 -10.79
CA CYS A 600 4.24 -58.77 -9.77
C CYS A 600 3.63 -60.04 -9.15
N GLY A 601 4.46 -60.86 -8.50
CA GLY A 601 4.01 -61.95 -7.62
C GLY A 601 3.94 -63.36 -8.21
N GLY A 602 4.05 -63.53 -9.52
CA GLY A 602 3.92 -64.86 -10.13
C GLY A 602 2.46 -65.34 -10.17
N CYS A 603 2.22 -66.62 -10.46
CA CYS A 603 0.87 -67.17 -10.47
C CYS A 603 0.88 -68.71 -10.35
N TRP A 604 -0.32 -69.30 -10.31
CA TRP A 604 -0.57 -70.74 -10.15
C TRP A 604 0.09 -71.66 -11.19
N PHE A 605 0.49 -71.15 -12.37
CA PHE A 605 1.05 -71.97 -13.44
C PHE A 605 2.53 -71.72 -13.76
N TYR A 606 3.17 -70.78 -13.06
CA TYR A 606 4.60 -70.53 -13.23
C TYR A 606 5.44 -71.20 -12.13
N PHE A 607 6.71 -71.42 -12.46
CA PHE A 607 7.69 -72.03 -11.57
C PHE A 607 8.09 -71.08 -10.45
N ALA A 608 8.62 -71.66 -9.36
CA ALA A 608 8.89 -70.97 -8.11
C ALA A 608 9.63 -69.63 -8.25
N ARG A 609 10.66 -69.55 -9.11
CA ARG A 609 11.46 -68.34 -9.31
C ARG A 609 10.64 -67.11 -9.71
N LEU A 610 9.53 -67.27 -10.43
CA LEU A 610 8.68 -66.14 -10.84
C LEU A 610 7.72 -65.69 -9.73
N CYS A 611 7.66 -66.41 -8.61
CA CYS A 611 6.84 -66.07 -7.44
C CYS A 611 7.62 -65.34 -6.34
N GLN A 612 8.92 -65.05 -6.57
CA GLN A 612 9.73 -64.30 -5.62
C GLN A 612 9.22 -62.86 -5.51
N VAL A 613 9.42 -62.23 -4.35
CA VAL A 613 8.95 -60.85 -4.10
C VAL A 613 9.59 -59.80 -5.01
N VAL A 614 10.70 -60.12 -5.67
CA VAL A 614 11.42 -59.26 -6.64
C VAL A 614 11.00 -59.48 -8.07
N SER A 615 10.29 -60.58 -8.36
CA SER A 615 9.92 -60.93 -9.72
C SER A 615 8.88 -59.97 -10.28
N ARG A 616 9.21 -59.44 -11.45
CA ARG A 616 8.39 -58.47 -12.18
C ARG A 616 8.25 -58.91 -13.63
N ASN A 617 7.21 -58.41 -14.30
CA ASN A 617 7.01 -58.66 -15.71
C ASN A 617 6.25 -57.49 -16.37
N GLY A 618 6.44 -57.33 -17.68
CA GLY A 618 5.75 -56.34 -18.50
C GLY A 618 4.55 -56.95 -19.22
N ILE A 619 3.38 -56.32 -19.11
CA ILE A 619 2.16 -56.77 -19.75
C ILE A 619 1.41 -55.66 -20.50
N THR A 620 1.02 -55.94 -21.76
CA THR A 620 0.21 -54.97 -22.51
C THR A 620 -1.09 -54.62 -21.76
N PRO A 621 -1.50 -53.33 -21.72
CA PRO A 621 -2.71 -52.91 -20.98
C PRO A 621 -4.01 -53.61 -21.39
N THR A 622 -4.03 -54.24 -22.57
CA THR A 622 -5.17 -54.97 -23.14
C THR A 622 -5.14 -56.47 -22.88
N ARG A 623 -4.02 -57.06 -22.43
CA ARG A 623 -3.96 -58.51 -22.10
C ARG A 623 -4.89 -58.80 -20.92
N SER A 624 -5.61 -59.90 -21.02
CA SER A 624 -6.48 -60.42 -19.96
C SER A 624 -6.37 -61.95 -19.94
N GLY A 625 -5.40 -62.46 -19.20
CA GLY A 625 -5.12 -63.89 -19.07
C GLY A 625 -5.81 -64.53 -17.85
N PHE A 626 -5.90 -65.86 -17.82
CA PHE A 626 -6.48 -66.64 -16.71
C PHE A 626 -5.59 -66.71 -15.45
N ASP A 627 -4.51 -65.95 -15.49
CA ASP A 627 -3.40 -65.90 -14.56
C ASP A 627 -3.14 -64.50 -14.04
N LEU A 628 -3.95 -63.52 -14.43
CA LEU A 628 -3.72 -62.11 -14.17
C LEU A 628 -4.93 -61.51 -13.45
N GLY A 629 -4.71 -61.05 -12.24
CA GLY A 629 -5.64 -60.30 -11.41
C GLY A 629 -5.01 -59.02 -10.89
N PHE A 630 -5.44 -58.59 -9.72
CA PHE A 630 -4.96 -57.37 -9.06
C PHE A 630 -5.39 -57.31 -7.60
N ARG A 631 -4.72 -56.45 -6.83
CA ARG A 631 -5.20 -55.96 -5.54
C ARG A 631 -5.26 -54.44 -5.53
N LEU A 632 -5.87 -53.89 -4.48
CA LEU A 632 -6.09 -52.44 -4.34
C LEU A 632 -5.26 -51.84 -3.23
N VAL A 633 -5.00 -50.54 -3.35
CA VAL A 633 -4.52 -49.69 -2.25
C VAL A 633 -5.40 -48.45 -2.08
N VAL A 634 -5.36 -47.86 -0.89
CA VAL A 634 -5.95 -46.56 -0.56
C VAL A 634 -4.89 -45.68 0.09
N PRO A 635 -4.63 -44.45 -0.41
CA PRO A 635 -3.72 -43.51 0.24
C PRO A 635 -4.21 -43.13 1.64
N ARG A 636 -3.28 -42.95 2.58
CA ARG A 636 -3.60 -42.51 3.95
C ARG A 636 -3.70 -41.00 4.08
#